data_AF-A0A075U4B2-F1
#
_entry.id   AF-A0A075U4B2-F1
#
_cell.length_a   1.000
_cell.length_b   1.000
_cell.length_c   1.000
_cell.angle_alpha   90.00
_cell.angle_beta   90.00
_cell.angle_gamma   90.00
#
_symmetry.space_group_name_H-M   'P 1'
#
loop_
_entity.id
_entity.type
_entity.pdbx_description
1 polymer ?
#
loop_
_entity_poly.entity_id
_entity_poly.type
_entity_poly.pdbx_seq_one_letter_code
_entity_poly.pdbx_strand_id
1 'polypeptide(L)'
;MTDEDERPVSLQDTDTKQLNTVPTPASEPKEIDVHEVSDPFAKDAPNPEELTFTEPEGPTYVAGNQFVDQAPRLGATTLIDLSQVQQELDALEATGEEEEISDFDEANAASRMLRGSMWMTIGSLASRFLGAIYIIPWVAMIGNVYFNQANSLYAQGYQIYGVALMVATAGLPNVVARLVAEYSAKKEFTTVKQVLRQSLLLGGAMGFAAAAFLYLFAGLLSQGDPNVVLVIRSLSAAVLVIPILAMLRGFLQGYEMMGPSALSQFIEQVVRVIYMLALTYWIMVVNQGSWVDATVQSTFAAFWGALAGIVVLIYCIFRRRDFFKRQEEQSTQVEDVDTRQLMLRMARQSVPVILGGSAIALVQLIDQYTFGNIMRTFTSFGTLDIQTMYAQFAFNSNKLVMLTVSLAVGLAETALPLLARARETGDREVISDRITYAMKLLSFVMVPAALGMAVIAQPLYLLFYNTNDLHNGTLILQYASITSIVLGLYMVVLALYQGLGRLRETVLLLGIIIFAKLALQVPLTLWFAGMGPLMSTAIAFAIGIYLALRRLSRDYEIDWEPFNKSLVIILFWSLIMFAVTLPLSMMLSGVLGTGKLMQLIIIIIVGGVGAAIYGIAALKTPLAVDVLGPRAERLAKKLPF
;
A
#
# COMPACT_ATOMS: atom_id res chain seq x y z
N MET A 1 4.80 18.88 66.05
CA MET A 1 4.52 19.34 67.42
C MET A 1 3.40 20.36 67.28
N THR A 2 2.13 20.07 67.47
CA THR A 2 1.37 19.03 68.21
C THR A 2 -0.02 18.97 67.55
N ASP A 3 -0.41 17.83 66.99
CA ASP A 3 -1.48 16.90 67.43
C ASP A 3 -2.71 17.43 68.21
N GLU A 4 -3.85 16.84 67.80
CA GLU A 4 -5.17 16.59 68.46
C GLU A 4 -6.35 17.25 67.73
N ASP A 5 -7.11 16.58 66.85
CA ASP A 5 -7.99 15.38 66.96
C ASP A 5 -9.38 15.70 67.57
N GLU A 6 -10.44 15.42 66.79
CA GLU A 6 -11.78 14.95 67.20
C GLU A 6 -12.86 15.17 66.11
N ARG A 7 -13.42 14.06 65.63
CA ARG A 7 -14.76 13.92 64.99
C ARG A 7 -15.71 13.31 66.06
N PRO A 8 -16.99 12.97 65.75
CA PRO A 8 -18.06 13.60 64.95
C PRO A 8 -19.38 13.70 65.77
N VAL A 9 -20.44 14.32 65.21
CA VAL A 9 -21.82 14.14 65.72
C VAL A 9 -22.79 13.86 64.56
N SER A 10 -23.56 12.78 64.73
CA SER A 10 -24.69 12.32 63.92
C SER A 10 -25.97 12.36 64.76
N LEU A 11 -27.09 12.85 64.23
CA LEU A 11 -28.49 12.60 64.67
C LEU A 11 -29.38 12.76 63.42
N GLN A 12 -29.96 11.70 62.84
CA GLN A 12 -31.29 11.10 63.12
C GLN A 12 -32.46 12.09 62.91
N ASP A 13 -33.24 11.95 61.83
CA ASP A 13 -34.43 11.08 61.61
C ASP A 13 -35.71 11.57 62.30
N THR A 14 -36.72 11.89 61.48
CA THR A 14 -38.19 11.95 61.72
C THR A 14 -38.82 12.71 60.54
N ASP A 15 -39.96 12.37 59.95
CA ASP A 15 -40.80 11.18 60.05
C ASP A 15 -41.72 11.14 58.81
N THR A 16 -42.24 9.96 58.59
CA THR A 16 -43.07 9.43 57.51
C THR A 16 -44.51 9.99 57.42
N LYS A 17 -45.08 10.08 56.19
CA LYS A 17 -46.25 9.28 55.70
C LYS A 17 -47.11 9.94 54.60
N GLN A 18 -47.37 9.10 53.58
CA GLN A 18 -48.60 8.90 52.80
C GLN A 18 -49.02 9.93 51.72
N LEU A 19 -48.95 9.49 50.45
CA LEU A 19 -50.15 9.22 49.64
C LEU A 19 -49.81 8.35 48.41
N ASN A 20 -50.42 7.17 48.39
CA ASN A 20 -50.50 6.25 47.25
C ASN A 20 -51.52 6.78 46.23
N THR A 21 -51.17 6.88 44.96
CA THR A 21 -52.09 6.64 43.83
C THR A 21 -51.32 6.16 42.60
N VAL A 22 -51.67 4.96 42.15
CA VAL A 22 -51.33 4.34 40.86
C VAL A 22 -52.11 5.04 39.73
N PRO A 23 -51.57 5.10 38.50
CA PRO A 23 -52.43 4.96 37.33
C PRO A 23 -51.98 3.80 36.41
N THR A 24 -52.97 2.99 36.06
CA THR A 24 -53.01 1.93 35.05
C THR A 24 -52.84 2.51 33.62
N PRO A 25 -52.45 1.68 32.63
CA PRO A 25 -52.10 2.12 31.28
C PRO A 25 -53.31 2.13 30.35
N ALA A 26 -53.46 3.18 29.54
CA ALA A 26 -54.38 3.20 28.40
C ALA A 26 -53.96 4.23 27.35
N SER A 27 -53.50 3.77 26.19
CA SER A 27 -54.07 4.09 24.87
C SER A 27 -53.21 3.47 23.76
N GLU A 28 -53.90 2.91 22.78
CA GLU A 28 -53.42 2.13 21.63
C GLU A 28 -52.38 2.87 20.76
N PRO A 29 -51.49 2.15 20.06
CA PRO A 29 -50.68 2.74 19.01
C PRO A 29 -51.58 3.08 17.81
N LYS A 30 -51.57 4.35 17.39
CA LYS A 30 -52.11 4.81 16.11
C LYS A 30 -51.46 4.04 14.96
N GLU A 31 -52.30 3.46 14.10
CA GLU A 31 -51.92 3.00 12.77
C GLU A 31 -51.18 4.12 12.03
N ILE A 32 -49.99 3.79 11.53
CA ILE A 32 -49.29 4.60 10.55
C ILE A 32 -49.80 4.12 9.19
N ASP A 33 -50.57 4.97 8.50
CA ASP A 33 -50.95 4.80 7.12
C ASP A 33 -49.69 4.66 6.25
N VAL A 34 -49.46 3.45 5.73
CA VAL A 34 -48.44 3.21 4.71
C VAL A 34 -49.07 3.61 3.37
N HIS A 35 -48.77 4.83 2.92
CA HIS A 35 -49.00 5.19 1.53
C HIS A 35 -48.12 4.31 0.63
N GLU A 36 -48.77 3.35 -0.03
CA GLU A 36 -48.21 2.56 -1.12
C GLU A 36 -47.91 3.51 -2.29
N VAL A 37 -46.63 3.84 -2.48
CA VAL A 37 -46.17 4.53 -3.68
C VAL A 37 -46.11 3.48 -4.80
N SER A 38 -47.01 3.63 -5.76
CA SER A 38 -47.09 2.82 -6.97
C SER A 38 -45.78 2.84 -7.75
N ASP A 39 -45.28 1.65 -8.07
CA ASP A 39 -44.19 1.44 -9.02
C ASP A 39 -44.62 1.90 -10.43
N PRO A 40 -43.97 2.91 -11.05
CA PRO A 40 -44.34 3.40 -12.37
C PRO A 40 -43.98 2.43 -13.52
N PHE A 41 -43.37 1.28 -13.23
CA PHE A 41 -42.91 0.34 -14.27
C PHE A 41 -43.65 -1.02 -14.26
N ALA A 42 -44.72 -1.17 -13.48
CA ALA A 42 -45.45 -2.42 -13.35
C ALA A 42 -46.60 -2.61 -14.37
N LYS A 43 -46.46 -2.09 -15.60
CA LYS A 43 -47.34 -2.47 -16.72
C LYS A 43 -46.49 -2.70 -17.98
N ASP A 44 -46.73 -3.87 -18.58
CA ASP A 44 -46.16 -4.38 -19.83
C ASP A 44 -44.93 -5.31 -19.68
N ALA A 45 -45.12 -6.43 -18.97
CA ALA A 45 -44.29 -7.62 -19.16
C ALA A 45 -45.04 -8.63 -20.04
N PRO A 46 -44.57 -8.94 -21.26
CA PRO A 46 -45.15 -10.01 -22.07
C PRO A 46 -44.75 -11.40 -21.54
N ASN A 47 -45.68 -12.35 -21.74
CA ASN A 47 -45.66 -13.75 -21.33
C ASN A 47 -44.39 -14.51 -21.82
N PRO A 48 -43.72 -15.35 -21.01
CA PRO A 48 -42.42 -15.94 -21.37
C PRO A 48 -42.47 -17.28 -22.12
N GLU A 49 -43.52 -17.52 -22.92
CA GLU A 49 -43.56 -18.64 -23.87
C GLU A 49 -43.66 -18.06 -25.28
N GLU A 50 -42.74 -18.46 -26.17
CA GLU A 50 -42.52 -18.01 -27.56
C GLU A 50 -41.60 -16.79 -27.78
N LEU A 51 -40.28 -17.02 -27.67
CA LEU A 51 -39.28 -16.25 -28.43
C LEU A 51 -38.18 -17.21 -28.92
N THR A 52 -38.39 -17.77 -30.11
CA THR A 52 -37.37 -18.48 -30.89
C THR A 52 -36.41 -17.45 -31.50
N PHE A 53 -35.15 -17.44 -31.07
CA PHE A 53 -34.09 -16.71 -31.75
C PHE A 53 -33.43 -17.63 -32.79
N THR A 54 -33.66 -17.33 -34.07
CA THR A 54 -32.85 -17.85 -35.19
C THR A 54 -31.48 -17.18 -35.18
N GLU A 55 -30.41 -17.99 -35.17
CA GLU A 55 -29.03 -17.50 -35.37
C GLU A 55 -28.89 -16.89 -36.79
N PRO A 56 -28.23 -15.73 -36.95
CA PRO A 56 -27.84 -15.26 -38.26
C PRO A 56 -26.63 -16.05 -38.76
N GLU A 57 -26.73 -16.56 -39.99
CA GLU A 57 -25.66 -17.23 -40.72
C GLU A 57 -24.37 -16.38 -40.72
N GLY A 58 -23.26 -16.99 -40.29
CA GLY A 58 -21.94 -16.36 -40.32
C GLY A 58 -21.44 -16.14 -41.77
N PRO A 59 -20.62 -15.10 -42.02
CA PRO A 59 -20.04 -14.90 -43.33
C PRO A 59 -19.05 -16.02 -43.66
N THR A 60 -19.19 -16.55 -44.87
CA THR A 60 -18.29 -17.52 -45.49
C THR A 60 -16.95 -16.82 -45.78
N TYR A 61 -15.87 -17.26 -45.13
CA TYR A 61 -14.51 -16.83 -45.49
C TYR A 61 -13.86 -17.89 -46.39
N VAL A 62 -13.68 -17.50 -47.66
CA VAL A 62 -12.80 -18.15 -48.62
C VAL A 62 -11.36 -17.79 -48.24
N ALA A 63 -10.52 -18.80 -48.01
CA ALA A 63 -9.09 -18.63 -47.77
C ALA A 63 -8.42 -17.96 -48.97
N GLY A 64 -7.73 -16.85 -48.71
CA GLY A 64 -6.90 -16.14 -49.69
C GLY A 64 -5.64 -15.64 -48.99
N ASN A 65 -4.49 -16.16 -49.43
CA ASN A 65 -3.14 -15.80 -49.02
C ASN A 65 -2.96 -14.28 -48.86
N GLN A 66 -2.44 -13.85 -47.71
CA GLN A 66 -1.35 -12.86 -47.60
C GLN A 66 -0.89 -12.72 -46.15
N PHE A 67 0.29 -13.28 -45.87
CA PHE A 67 1.18 -12.83 -44.79
C PHE A 67 1.41 -11.32 -44.95
N VAL A 68 1.10 -10.54 -43.92
CA VAL A 68 1.74 -9.29 -43.45
C VAL A 68 0.84 -8.69 -42.34
N ASP A 69 1.47 -8.20 -41.26
CA ASP A 69 0.92 -7.48 -40.10
C ASP A 69 0.19 -8.26 -38.99
N GLN A 70 0.95 -8.72 -37.98
CA GLN A 70 0.42 -8.96 -36.63
C GLN A 70 1.30 -8.39 -35.51
N ALA A 71 1.10 -7.10 -35.24
CA ALA A 71 1.01 -6.47 -33.90
C ALA A 71 0.43 -5.06 -34.14
N PRO A 72 -0.58 -4.53 -33.39
CA PRO A 72 -0.97 -4.84 -32.01
C PRO A 72 -2.51 -4.92 -31.77
N ARG A 73 -3.03 -6.00 -31.19
CA ARG A 73 -4.41 -6.04 -30.65
C ARG A 73 -4.49 -6.68 -29.26
N LEU A 74 -3.70 -6.19 -28.32
CA LEU A 74 -3.95 -6.41 -26.88
C LEU A 74 -4.86 -5.29 -26.35
N GLY A 75 -6.18 -5.45 -26.58
CA GLY A 75 -7.16 -4.45 -26.19
C GLY A 75 -8.61 -4.95 -26.02
N ALA A 76 -8.86 -6.25 -26.07
CA ALA A 76 -10.18 -6.81 -25.83
C ALA A 76 -10.15 -7.71 -24.59
N THR A 77 -10.85 -7.26 -23.56
CA THR A 77 -11.09 -8.01 -22.32
C THR A 77 -12.12 -9.09 -22.59
N THR A 78 -11.74 -10.19 -23.23
CA THR A 78 -12.59 -11.37 -23.33
C THR A 78 -12.30 -12.27 -22.13
N LEU A 79 -13.33 -12.63 -21.37
CA LEU A 79 -13.23 -13.68 -20.36
C LEU A 79 -12.96 -14.99 -21.09
N ILE A 80 -11.69 -15.36 -21.21
CA ILE A 80 -11.28 -16.64 -21.80
C ILE A 80 -11.80 -17.77 -20.90
N ASP A 81 -12.64 -18.64 -21.46
CA ASP A 81 -13.11 -19.86 -20.80
C ASP A 81 -11.98 -20.90 -20.83
N LEU A 82 -11.57 -21.37 -19.65
CA LEU A 82 -10.48 -22.34 -19.51
C LEU A 82 -10.80 -23.68 -20.20
N SER A 83 -12.07 -23.99 -20.41
CA SER A 83 -12.48 -25.19 -21.14
C SER A 83 -12.25 -25.06 -22.65
N GLN A 84 -12.46 -23.86 -23.22
CA GLN A 84 -12.20 -23.58 -24.63
C GLN A 84 -10.71 -23.54 -24.95
N VAL A 85 -9.89 -22.96 -24.05
CA VAL A 85 -8.43 -22.98 -24.21
C VAL A 85 -7.89 -24.40 -24.24
N GLN A 86 -8.39 -25.27 -23.36
CA GLN A 86 -7.96 -26.67 -23.35
C GLN A 86 -8.37 -27.39 -24.64
N GLN A 87 -9.57 -27.13 -25.17
CA GLN A 87 -9.99 -27.71 -26.45
C GLN A 87 -9.16 -27.21 -27.65
N GLU A 88 -8.80 -25.94 -27.69
CA GLU A 88 -7.93 -25.38 -28.74
C GLU A 88 -6.50 -25.93 -28.63
N LEU A 89 -5.98 -26.09 -27.41
CA LEU A 89 -4.65 -26.65 -27.16
C LEU A 89 -4.60 -28.14 -27.53
N ASP A 90 -5.62 -28.91 -27.14
CA ASP A 90 -5.77 -30.33 -27.53
C ASP A 90 -5.90 -30.48 -29.06
N ALA A 91 -6.51 -29.50 -29.75
CA ALA A 91 -6.62 -29.47 -31.20
C ALA A 91 -5.30 -29.11 -31.90
N LEU A 92 -4.51 -28.19 -31.34
CA LEU A 92 -3.18 -27.82 -31.83
C LEU A 92 -2.12 -28.92 -31.55
N GLU A 93 -2.22 -29.61 -30.41
CA GLU A 93 -1.42 -30.79 -30.11
C GLU A 93 -1.69 -31.94 -31.11
N ALA A 94 -2.91 -32.01 -31.65
CA ALA A 94 -3.27 -32.99 -32.67
C ALA A 94 -2.74 -32.66 -34.08
N THR A 95 -2.43 -31.38 -34.38
CA THR A 95 -1.86 -30.96 -35.68
C THR A 95 -0.34 -31.07 -35.71
N GLY A 96 0.33 -31.14 -34.56
CA GLY A 96 1.78 -31.39 -34.46
C GLY A 96 2.65 -30.19 -34.83
N GLU A 97 2.09 -29.00 -34.86
CA GLU A 97 2.81 -27.75 -35.16
C GLU A 97 3.39 -27.14 -33.88
N GLU A 98 4.63 -27.52 -33.55
CA GLU A 98 5.31 -27.10 -32.30
C GLU A 98 5.44 -25.57 -32.16
N GLU A 99 5.57 -24.83 -33.26
CA GLU A 99 5.62 -23.36 -33.26
C GLU A 99 4.27 -22.73 -32.87
N GLU A 100 3.16 -23.22 -33.41
CA GLU A 100 1.82 -22.70 -33.09
C GLU A 100 1.41 -23.02 -31.65
N ILE A 101 1.81 -24.18 -31.12
CA ILE A 101 1.59 -24.55 -29.71
C ILE A 101 2.37 -23.63 -28.77
N SER A 102 3.63 -23.33 -29.09
CA SER A 102 4.47 -22.41 -28.32
C SER A 102 3.89 -20.99 -28.30
N ASP A 103 3.48 -20.48 -29.46
CA ASP A 103 2.89 -19.14 -29.58
C ASP A 103 1.53 -19.05 -28.85
N PHE A 104 0.72 -20.11 -28.91
CA PHE A 104 -0.56 -20.20 -28.18
C PHE A 104 -0.35 -20.23 -26.66
N ASP A 105 0.65 -20.97 -26.17
CA ASP A 105 1.01 -21.03 -24.76
C ASP A 105 1.53 -19.68 -24.24
N GLU A 106 2.40 -19.00 -25.00
CA GLU A 106 2.88 -17.66 -24.66
C GLU A 106 1.74 -16.62 -24.62
N ALA A 107 0.83 -16.64 -25.60
CA ALA A 107 -0.32 -15.74 -25.65
C ALA A 107 -1.28 -15.96 -24.45
N ASN A 108 -1.50 -17.22 -24.07
CA ASN A 108 -2.32 -17.58 -22.91
C ASN A 108 -1.63 -17.25 -21.58
N ALA A 109 -0.31 -17.42 -21.48
CA ALA A 109 0.47 -16.99 -20.32
C ALA A 109 0.40 -15.46 -20.15
N ALA A 110 0.63 -14.69 -21.23
CA ALA A 110 0.54 -13.24 -21.21
C ALA A 110 -0.84 -12.74 -20.76
N SER A 111 -1.92 -13.36 -21.24
CA SER A 111 -3.30 -13.03 -20.86
C SER A 111 -3.60 -13.36 -19.37
N ARG A 112 -3.11 -14.50 -18.88
CA ARG A 112 -3.22 -14.90 -17.46
C ARG A 112 -2.43 -13.95 -16.55
N MET A 113 -1.22 -13.57 -16.94
CA MET A 113 -0.39 -12.60 -16.23
C MET A 113 -1.06 -11.22 -16.16
N LEU A 114 -1.64 -10.72 -17.25
CA LEU A 114 -2.34 -9.44 -17.29
C LEU A 114 -3.56 -9.42 -16.35
N ARG A 115 -4.41 -10.46 -16.41
CA ARG A 115 -5.55 -10.60 -15.50
C ARG A 115 -5.09 -10.74 -14.04
N GLY A 116 -4.01 -11.50 -13.81
CA GLY A 116 -3.42 -11.68 -12.51
C GLY A 116 -2.88 -10.38 -11.90
N SER A 117 -2.17 -9.59 -12.71
CA SER A 117 -1.66 -8.27 -12.34
C SER A 117 -2.79 -7.29 -11.98
N MET A 118 -3.90 -7.31 -12.74
CA MET A 118 -5.08 -6.50 -12.43
C MET A 118 -5.67 -6.85 -11.06
N TRP A 119 -5.83 -8.14 -10.75
CA TRP A 119 -6.31 -8.58 -9.44
C TRP A 119 -5.37 -8.18 -8.30
N MET A 120 -4.05 -8.29 -8.49
CA MET A 120 -3.08 -7.81 -7.49
C MET A 120 -3.14 -6.31 -7.28
N THR A 121 -3.32 -5.54 -8.36
CA THR A 121 -3.45 -4.09 -8.29
C THR A 121 -4.70 -3.70 -7.50
N ILE A 122 -5.86 -4.32 -7.81
CA ILE A 122 -7.11 -4.07 -7.09
C ILE A 122 -6.99 -4.50 -5.61
N GLY A 123 -6.49 -5.71 -5.35
CA GLY A 123 -6.32 -6.23 -3.99
C GLY A 123 -5.38 -5.37 -3.15
N SER A 124 -4.26 -4.92 -3.73
CA SER A 124 -3.29 -4.06 -3.05
C SER A 124 -3.85 -2.66 -2.78
N LEU A 125 -4.54 -2.05 -3.76
CA LEU A 125 -5.16 -0.74 -3.60
C LEU A 125 -6.29 -0.76 -2.57
N ALA A 126 -7.18 -1.75 -2.64
CA ALA A 126 -8.27 -1.94 -1.67
C ALA A 126 -7.71 -2.15 -0.26
N SER A 127 -6.64 -2.94 -0.13
CA SER A 127 -5.99 -3.18 1.17
C SER A 127 -5.33 -1.90 1.72
N ARG A 128 -4.66 -1.11 0.87
CA ARG A 128 -4.07 0.18 1.27
C ARG A 128 -5.15 1.17 1.71
N PHE A 129 -6.26 1.23 0.99
CA PHE A 129 -7.38 2.12 1.31
C PHE A 129 -8.05 1.73 2.63
N LEU A 130 -8.35 0.44 2.83
CA LEU A 130 -8.87 -0.08 4.11
C LEU A 130 -7.87 0.14 5.26
N GLY A 131 -6.57 0.06 4.95
CA GLY A 131 -5.45 0.38 5.83
C GLY A 131 -5.28 1.87 6.18
N ALA A 132 -5.98 2.77 5.51
CA ALA A 132 -6.06 4.18 5.89
C ALA A 132 -7.38 4.49 6.61
N ILE A 133 -8.50 3.99 6.08
CA ILE A 133 -9.84 4.30 6.60
C ILE A 133 -10.02 3.91 8.06
N TYR A 134 -9.41 2.81 8.53
CA TYR A 134 -9.57 2.37 9.92
C TYR A 134 -9.17 3.45 10.93
N ILE A 135 -8.26 4.36 10.56
CA ILE A 135 -7.77 5.43 11.44
C ILE A 135 -8.94 6.29 11.92
N ILE A 136 -9.93 6.53 11.05
CA ILE A 136 -11.07 7.42 11.34
C ILE A 136 -11.89 6.94 12.56
N PRO A 137 -12.44 5.71 12.59
CA PRO A 137 -13.14 5.18 13.75
C PRO A 137 -12.18 4.84 14.90
N TRP A 138 -10.96 4.38 14.62
CA TRP A 138 -9.99 4.05 15.66
C TRP A 138 -9.62 5.26 16.51
N VAL A 139 -9.27 6.39 15.88
CA VAL A 139 -8.99 7.67 16.57
C VAL A 139 -10.24 8.19 17.31
N ALA A 140 -11.44 7.99 16.76
CA ALA A 140 -12.67 8.38 17.42
C ALA A 140 -12.90 7.60 18.74
N MET A 141 -12.55 6.31 18.77
CA MET A 141 -12.66 5.47 19.97
C MET A 141 -11.55 5.73 20.99
N ILE A 142 -10.31 5.97 20.54
CA ILE A 142 -9.19 6.34 21.42
C ILE A 142 -9.46 7.71 22.09
N GLY A 143 -10.10 8.62 21.36
CA GLY A 143 -10.51 9.92 21.85
C GLY A 143 -9.47 11.03 21.64
N ASN A 144 -9.92 12.28 21.78
CA ASN A 144 -9.11 13.47 21.49
C ASN A 144 -7.86 13.56 22.36
N VAL A 145 -7.94 13.19 23.63
CA VAL A 145 -6.85 13.39 24.60
C VAL A 145 -5.65 12.49 24.32
N TYR A 146 -5.88 11.26 23.83
CA TYR A 146 -4.85 10.22 23.78
C TYR A 146 -4.42 9.82 22.37
N PHE A 147 -5.06 10.29 21.30
CA PHE A 147 -4.76 9.78 19.95
C PHE A 147 -3.32 10.03 19.51
N ASN A 148 -2.70 11.15 19.88
CA ASN A 148 -1.30 11.41 19.53
C ASN A 148 -0.35 10.47 20.29
N GLN A 149 -0.61 10.21 21.57
CA GLN A 149 0.16 9.29 22.39
C GLN A 149 0.00 7.85 21.88
N ALA A 150 -1.23 7.45 21.53
CA ALA A 150 -1.52 6.16 20.92
C ALA A 150 -0.85 6.00 19.55
N ASN A 151 -0.88 7.03 18.69
CA ASN A 151 -0.21 7.03 17.39
C ASN A 151 1.31 7.01 17.50
N SER A 152 1.87 7.77 18.45
CA SER A 152 3.30 7.74 18.78
C SER A 152 3.72 6.34 19.24
N LEU A 153 2.98 5.77 20.19
CA LEU A 153 3.21 4.43 20.73
C LEU A 153 3.12 3.35 19.63
N TYR A 154 2.09 3.44 18.77
CA TYR A 154 1.95 2.57 17.61
C TYR A 154 3.14 2.69 16.67
N ALA A 155 3.53 3.91 16.29
CA ALA A 155 4.66 4.15 15.38
C ALA A 155 5.96 3.59 15.94
N GLN A 156 6.24 3.82 17.22
CA GLN A 156 7.46 3.33 17.85
C GLN A 156 7.60 1.80 17.78
N GLY A 157 6.53 1.05 18.03
CA GLY A 157 6.56 -0.40 17.85
C GLY A 157 6.64 -0.81 16.39
N TYR A 158 5.86 -0.15 15.51
CA TYR A 158 5.71 -0.56 14.12
C TYR A 158 6.96 -0.33 13.27
N GLN A 159 7.75 0.71 13.54
CA GLN A 159 8.99 0.97 12.81
C GLN A 159 10.06 -0.09 13.10
N ILE A 160 10.20 -0.50 14.37
CA ILE A 160 11.09 -1.60 14.79
C ILE A 160 10.62 -2.92 14.17
N TYR A 161 9.32 -3.19 14.27
CA TYR A 161 8.68 -4.35 13.64
C TYR A 161 8.90 -4.38 12.12
N GLY A 162 8.77 -3.24 11.44
CA GLY A 162 8.90 -3.14 9.99
C GLY A 162 10.28 -3.56 9.51
N VAL A 163 11.34 -3.13 10.21
CA VAL A 163 12.73 -3.53 9.90
C VAL A 163 12.95 -5.03 10.18
N ALA A 164 12.46 -5.54 11.30
CA ALA A 164 12.56 -6.97 11.61
C ALA A 164 11.82 -7.84 10.58
N LEU A 165 10.61 -7.45 10.18
CA LEU A 165 9.83 -8.15 9.17
C LEU A 165 10.50 -8.14 7.81
N MET A 166 11.10 -7.01 7.43
CA MET A 166 11.83 -6.88 6.17
C MET A 166 13.03 -7.83 6.11
N VAL A 167 13.76 -7.98 7.22
CA VAL A 167 14.84 -8.97 7.33
C VAL A 167 14.29 -10.40 7.31
N ALA A 168 13.18 -10.66 8.00
CA ALA A 168 12.58 -11.98 8.07
C ALA A 168 12.02 -12.48 6.71
N THR A 169 11.58 -11.55 5.85
CA THR A 169 11.02 -11.85 4.53
C THR A 169 12.03 -11.72 3.39
N ALA A 170 13.21 -11.15 3.66
CA ALA A 170 14.31 -10.78 2.76
C ALA A 170 14.28 -11.35 1.32
N GLY A 171 13.34 -10.88 0.48
CA GLY A 171 13.24 -11.25 -0.94
C GLY A 171 12.88 -12.71 -1.22
N LEU A 172 12.70 -13.52 -0.17
CA LEU A 172 12.38 -14.93 -0.25
C LEU A 172 11.10 -15.23 -1.05
N PRO A 173 10.00 -14.46 -0.96
CA PRO A 173 8.79 -14.73 -1.74
C PRO A 173 9.03 -14.66 -3.25
N ASN A 174 9.81 -13.67 -3.70
CA ASN A 174 10.13 -13.49 -5.12
C ASN A 174 11.05 -14.60 -5.63
N VAL A 175 12.00 -15.05 -4.79
CA VAL A 175 12.85 -16.21 -5.08
C VAL A 175 12.01 -17.48 -5.22
N VAL A 176 11.07 -17.71 -4.31
CA VAL A 176 10.15 -18.85 -4.38
C VAL A 176 9.31 -18.80 -5.65
N ALA A 177 8.72 -17.64 -5.98
CA ALA A 177 7.94 -17.48 -7.20
C ALA A 177 8.76 -17.82 -8.45
N ARG A 178 10.01 -17.34 -8.53
CA ARG A 178 10.91 -17.63 -9.64
C ARG A 178 11.26 -19.12 -9.74
N LEU A 179 11.62 -19.76 -8.63
CA LEU A 179 11.98 -21.19 -8.63
C LEU A 179 10.78 -22.06 -9.01
N VAL A 180 9.59 -21.74 -8.49
CA VAL A 180 8.37 -22.45 -8.84
C VAL A 180 8.05 -22.29 -10.32
N ALA A 181 8.17 -21.08 -10.89
CA ALA A 181 7.97 -20.85 -12.31
C ALA A 181 8.98 -21.63 -13.17
N GLU A 182 10.27 -21.57 -12.81
CA GLU A 182 11.35 -22.25 -13.54
C GLU A 182 11.18 -23.77 -13.56
N TYR A 183 10.93 -24.39 -12.41
CA TYR A 183 10.77 -25.85 -12.33
C TYR A 183 9.41 -26.34 -12.85
N SER A 184 8.36 -25.50 -12.78
CA SER A 184 7.07 -25.84 -13.39
C SER A 184 7.17 -25.85 -14.92
N ALA A 185 7.89 -24.89 -15.51
CA ALA A 185 8.14 -24.86 -16.96
C ALA A 185 8.90 -26.10 -17.46
N LYS A 186 9.79 -26.66 -16.63
CA LYS A 186 10.52 -27.91 -16.91
C LYS A 186 9.73 -29.19 -16.57
N LYS A 187 8.48 -29.08 -16.11
CA LYS A 187 7.66 -30.21 -15.63
C LYS A 187 8.32 -31.01 -14.49
N GLU A 188 9.11 -30.34 -13.64
CA GLU A 188 9.81 -30.92 -12.49
C GLU A 188 9.03 -30.69 -11.18
N PHE A 189 7.80 -31.21 -11.11
CA PHE A 189 6.86 -30.89 -10.03
C PHE A 189 7.27 -31.46 -8.65
N THR A 190 8.08 -32.52 -8.62
CA THR A 190 8.71 -33.01 -7.39
C THR A 190 9.63 -31.95 -6.77
N THR A 191 10.43 -31.29 -7.59
CA THR A 191 11.31 -30.18 -7.17
C THR A 191 10.48 -28.99 -6.69
N VAL A 192 9.37 -28.66 -7.37
CA VAL A 192 8.44 -27.60 -6.94
C VAL A 192 7.89 -27.86 -5.52
N LYS A 193 7.54 -29.10 -5.19
CA LYS A 193 7.09 -29.50 -3.84
C LYS A 193 8.21 -29.39 -2.81
N GLN A 194 9.44 -29.74 -3.19
CA GLN A 194 10.61 -29.53 -2.33
C GLN A 194 10.85 -28.03 -2.08
N VAL A 195 10.74 -27.18 -3.10
CA VAL A 195 10.83 -25.70 -2.98
C VAL A 195 9.78 -25.18 -1.99
N LEU A 196 8.53 -25.63 -2.09
CA LEU A 196 7.48 -25.24 -1.14
C LEU A 196 7.84 -25.67 0.29
N ARG A 197 8.21 -26.94 0.50
CA ARG A 197 8.53 -27.44 1.84
C ARG A 197 9.71 -26.69 2.47
N GLN A 198 10.79 -26.51 1.71
CA GLN A 198 12.00 -25.85 2.19
C GLN A 198 11.77 -24.35 2.41
N SER A 199 10.99 -23.68 1.55
CA SER A 199 10.63 -22.27 1.75
C SER A 199 9.78 -22.08 3.01
N LEU A 200 8.79 -22.93 3.27
CA LEU A 200 8.01 -22.88 4.51
C LEU A 200 8.87 -23.09 5.76
N LEU A 201 9.83 -24.03 5.71
CA LEU A 201 10.78 -24.25 6.80
C LEU A 201 11.67 -23.03 7.04
N LEU A 202 12.23 -22.44 5.98
CA LEU A 202 13.05 -21.24 6.07
C LEU A 202 12.23 -20.03 6.56
N GLY A 203 11.03 -19.83 6.03
CA GLY A 203 10.12 -18.77 6.47
C GLY A 203 9.75 -18.91 7.94
N GLY A 204 9.41 -20.12 8.38
CA GLY A 204 9.15 -20.42 9.79
C GLY A 204 10.38 -20.17 10.69
N ALA A 205 11.57 -20.59 10.27
CA ALA A 205 12.80 -20.36 11.02
C ALA A 205 13.17 -18.87 11.11
N MET A 206 13.06 -18.11 10.01
CA MET A 206 13.31 -16.67 9.97
C MET A 206 12.27 -15.89 10.79
N GLY A 207 10.99 -16.27 10.68
CA GLY A 207 9.91 -15.71 11.48
C GLY A 207 10.12 -15.96 12.97
N PHE A 208 10.48 -17.20 13.35
CA PHE A 208 10.82 -17.54 14.73
C PHE A 208 12.02 -16.76 15.25
N ALA A 209 13.12 -16.69 14.49
CA ALA A 209 14.30 -15.94 14.88
C ALA A 209 14.00 -14.45 15.08
N ALA A 210 13.27 -13.83 14.16
CA ALA A 210 12.90 -12.42 14.25
C ALA A 210 11.89 -12.16 15.39
N ALA A 211 10.91 -13.05 15.60
CA ALA A 211 9.98 -12.97 16.72
C ALA A 211 10.69 -13.11 18.08
N ALA A 212 11.59 -14.08 18.21
CA ALA A 212 12.40 -14.28 19.40
C ALA A 212 13.29 -13.06 19.67
N PHE A 213 13.94 -12.52 18.63
CA PHE A 213 14.73 -11.29 18.74
C PHE A 213 13.87 -10.12 19.26
N LEU A 214 12.73 -9.84 18.62
CA LEU A 214 11.85 -8.76 19.05
C LEU A 214 11.36 -8.96 20.48
N TYR A 215 10.92 -10.17 20.84
CA TYR A 215 10.33 -10.44 22.15
C TYR A 215 11.35 -10.34 23.30
N LEU A 216 12.55 -10.90 23.11
CA LEU A 216 13.62 -10.90 24.11
C LEU A 216 14.27 -9.53 24.24
N PHE A 217 14.52 -8.84 23.13
CA PHE A 217 15.19 -7.54 23.12
C PHE A 217 14.21 -6.35 23.21
N ALA A 218 12.91 -6.57 23.37
CA ALA A 218 11.88 -5.52 23.44
C ALA A 218 12.23 -4.41 24.45
N GLY A 219 12.76 -4.76 25.63
CA GLY A 219 13.15 -3.80 26.67
C GLY A 219 14.32 -2.88 26.26
N LEU A 220 15.25 -3.40 25.45
CA LEU A 220 16.37 -2.60 24.92
C LEU A 220 15.92 -1.74 23.73
N LEU A 221 15.05 -2.30 22.89
CA LEU A 221 14.55 -1.65 21.68
C LEU A 221 13.55 -0.52 21.99
N SER A 222 12.91 -0.52 23.16
CA SER A 222 11.89 0.45 23.57
C SER A 222 12.40 1.83 24.00
N GLN A 223 13.72 2.04 24.01
CA GLN A 223 14.34 3.28 24.52
C GLN A 223 13.95 3.62 25.97
N GLY A 224 13.63 2.60 26.77
CA GLY A 224 13.25 2.76 28.17
C GLY A 224 11.76 3.03 28.41
N ASP A 225 10.90 3.07 27.38
CA ASP A 225 9.45 3.18 27.55
C ASP A 225 8.81 1.79 27.75
N PRO A 226 8.21 1.49 28.92
CA PRO A 226 7.55 0.21 29.17
C PRO A 226 6.35 -0.07 28.26
N ASN A 227 5.64 0.97 27.81
CA ASN A 227 4.48 0.79 26.93
C ASN A 227 4.91 0.29 25.55
N VAL A 228 6.05 0.80 25.04
CA VAL A 228 6.61 0.35 23.77
C VAL A 228 7.05 -1.12 23.84
N VAL A 229 7.50 -1.61 25.00
CA VAL A 229 7.82 -3.04 25.21
C VAL A 229 6.59 -3.91 24.93
N LEU A 230 5.42 -3.50 25.43
CA LEU A 230 4.16 -4.24 25.21
C LEU A 230 3.80 -4.29 23.72
N VAL A 231 3.95 -3.16 23.02
CA VAL A 231 3.69 -3.10 21.57
C VAL A 231 4.65 -3.97 20.78
N ILE A 232 5.96 -3.92 21.06
CA ILE A 232 6.96 -4.76 20.36
C ILE A 232 6.65 -6.25 20.58
N ARG A 233 6.31 -6.66 21.80
CA ARG A 233 5.93 -8.05 22.11
C ARG A 233 4.63 -8.48 21.45
N SER A 234 3.68 -7.58 21.26
CA SER A 234 2.47 -7.90 20.48
C SER A 234 2.79 -8.12 19.00
N LEU A 235 3.70 -7.31 18.43
CA LEU A 235 4.09 -7.38 17.03
C LEU A 235 4.99 -8.58 16.72
N SER A 236 5.74 -9.09 17.71
CA SER A 236 6.57 -10.29 17.51
C SER A 236 5.74 -11.51 17.12
N ALA A 237 4.49 -11.62 17.59
CA ALA A 237 3.58 -12.68 17.18
C ALA A 237 3.25 -12.59 15.68
N ALA A 238 3.07 -11.38 15.14
CA ALA A 238 2.81 -11.19 13.72
C ALA A 238 4.04 -11.60 12.86
N VAL A 239 5.25 -11.20 13.25
CA VAL A 239 6.49 -11.55 12.54
C VAL A 239 6.75 -13.06 12.52
N LEU A 240 6.25 -13.80 13.51
CA LEU A 240 6.37 -15.27 13.53
C LEU A 240 5.68 -15.92 12.32
N VAL A 241 4.53 -15.40 11.90
CA VAL A 241 3.66 -16.05 10.90
C VAL A 241 3.72 -15.40 9.51
N ILE A 242 4.02 -14.11 9.41
CA ILE A 242 4.01 -13.39 8.12
C ILE A 242 5.03 -13.94 7.10
N PRO A 243 6.26 -14.34 7.47
CA PRO A 243 7.18 -14.96 6.51
C PRO A 243 6.62 -16.23 5.88
N ILE A 244 5.87 -17.05 6.64
CA ILE A 244 5.17 -18.24 6.12
C ILE A 244 4.11 -17.82 5.10
N LEU A 245 3.28 -16.82 5.45
CA LEU A 245 2.30 -16.24 4.53
C LEU A 245 2.95 -15.75 3.23
N ALA A 246 4.11 -15.10 3.34
CA ALA A 246 4.84 -14.57 2.21
C ALA A 246 5.39 -15.70 1.30
N MET A 247 5.85 -16.82 1.87
CA MET A 247 6.28 -18.00 1.08
C MET A 247 5.11 -18.64 0.33
N LEU A 248 3.94 -18.78 0.98
CA LEU A 248 2.74 -19.30 0.33
C LEU A 248 2.29 -18.43 -0.84
N ARG A 249 2.36 -17.11 -0.70
CA ARG A 249 2.11 -16.16 -1.81
C ARG A 249 3.10 -16.38 -2.93
N GLY A 250 4.40 -16.42 -2.61
CA GLY A 250 5.45 -16.68 -3.59
C GLY A 250 5.21 -17.97 -4.38
N PHE A 251 4.82 -19.05 -3.70
CA PHE A 251 4.49 -20.32 -4.34
C PHE A 251 3.35 -20.20 -5.35
N LEU A 252 2.22 -19.60 -4.97
CA LEU A 252 1.09 -19.42 -5.90
C LEU A 252 1.40 -18.41 -7.01
N GLN A 253 2.17 -17.36 -6.71
CA GLN A 253 2.63 -16.38 -7.69
C GLN A 253 3.54 -17.02 -8.75
N GLY A 254 4.37 -18.00 -8.37
CA GLY A 254 5.20 -18.75 -9.32
C GLY A 254 4.41 -19.63 -10.28
N TYR A 255 3.21 -20.05 -9.90
CA TYR A 255 2.23 -20.70 -10.79
C TYR A 255 1.34 -19.71 -11.56
N GLU A 256 1.69 -18.42 -11.54
CA GLU A 256 0.89 -17.33 -12.11
C GLU A 256 -0.52 -17.21 -11.49
N MET A 257 -0.76 -17.87 -10.35
CA MET A 257 -2.03 -17.83 -9.62
C MET A 257 -2.08 -16.61 -8.71
N MET A 258 -2.21 -15.44 -9.33
CA MET A 258 -2.22 -14.15 -8.64
C MET A 258 -3.53 -13.87 -7.89
N GLY A 259 -4.66 -14.44 -8.33
CA GLY A 259 -5.97 -14.25 -7.72
C GLY A 259 -6.05 -14.66 -6.24
N PRO A 260 -5.66 -15.90 -5.86
CA PRO A 260 -5.58 -16.33 -4.46
C PRO A 260 -4.68 -15.44 -3.59
N SER A 261 -3.54 -15.00 -4.12
CA SER A 261 -2.62 -14.10 -3.42
C SER A 261 -3.28 -12.74 -3.14
N ALA A 262 -3.94 -12.15 -4.14
CA ALA A 262 -4.69 -10.90 -3.98
C ALA A 262 -5.86 -11.04 -2.98
N LEU A 263 -6.60 -12.15 -3.04
CA LEU A 263 -7.67 -12.45 -2.09
C LEU A 263 -7.14 -12.59 -0.65
N SER A 264 -6.03 -13.32 -0.46
CA SER A 264 -5.42 -13.47 0.86
C SER A 264 -4.97 -12.14 1.46
N GLN A 265 -4.49 -11.21 0.62
CA GLN A 265 -4.07 -9.88 1.05
C GLN A 265 -5.26 -9.02 1.47
N PHE A 266 -6.36 -9.08 0.69
CA PHE A 266 -7.59 -8.39 1.04
C PHE A 266 -8.19 -8.92 2.34
N ILE A 267 -8.34 -10.24 2.48
CA ILE A 267 -8.88 -10.86 3.70
C ILE A 267 -7.98 -10.64 4.91
N GLU A 268 -6.64 -10.70 4.75
CA GLU A 268 -5.69 -10.32 5.80
C GLU A 268 -6.00 -8.92 6.32
N GLN A 269 -6.21 -7.95 5.44
CA GLN A 269 -6.46 -6.57 5.82
C GLN A 269 -7.85 -6.38 6.44
N VAL A 270 -8.88 -7.06 5.95
CA VAL A 270 -10.23 -7.03 6.51
C VAL A 270 -10.23 -7.57 7.94
N VAL A 271 -9.68 -8.77 8.17
CA VAL A 271 -9.63 -9.37 9.51
C VAL A 271 -8.80 -8.54 10.47
N ARG A 272 -7.66 -8.00 10.02
CA ARG A 272 -6.85 -7.06 10.82
C ARG A 272 -7.65 -5.86 11.27
N VAL A 273 -8.37 -5.20 10.37
CA VAL A 273 -9.16 -4.00 10.70
C VAL A 273 -10.34 -4.33 11.61
N ILE A 274 -11.07 -5.42 11.34
CA ILE A 274 -12.17 -5.87 12.20
C ILE A 274 -11.65 -6.15 13.62
N TYR A 275 -10.59 -6.94 13.77
CA TYR A 275 -10.02 -7.25 15.08
C TYR A 275 -9.57 -5.99 15.81
N MET A 276 -8.80 -5.12 15.13
CA MET A 276 -8.33 -3.85 15.69
C MET A 276 -9.47 -2.99 16.20
N LEU A 277 -10.51 -2.76 15.40
CA LEU A 277 -11.63 -1.90 15.76
C LEU A 277 -12.51 -2.54 16.84
N ALA A 278 -12.78 -3.84 16.76
CA ALA A 278 -13.59 -4.54 17.75
C ALA A 278 -12.94 -4.54 19.13
N LEU A 279 -11.63 -4.82 19.21
CA LEU A 279 -10.91 -4.81 20.49
C LEU A 279 -10.72 -3.39 21.02
N THR A 280 -10.46 -2.42 20.14
CA THR A 280 -10.40 -1.00 20.56
C THR A 280 -11.74 -0.54 21.12
N TYR A 281 -12.85 -0.87 20.47
CA TYR A 281 -14.20 -0.57 20.94
C TYR A 281 -14.48 -1.22 22.30
N TRP A 282 -14.21 -2.51 22.42
CA TRP A 282 -14.43 -3.24 23.67
C TRP A 282 -13.60 -2.67 24.83
N ILE A 283 -12.33 -2.35 24.59
CA ILE A 283 -11.47 -1.77 25.63
C ILE A 283 -11.89 -0.34 25.97
N MET A 284 -11.97 0.54 24.97
CA MET A 284 -12.14 1.99 25.21
C MET A 284 -13.58 2.37 25.56
N VAL A 285 -14.57 1.74 24.93
CA VAL A 285 -15.98 2.15 25.04
C VAL A 285 -16.74 1.28 26.03
N VAL A 286 -16.61 -0.05 25.94
CA VAL A 286 -17.36 -0.98 26.80
C VAL A 286 -16.73 -1.07 28.20
N ASN A 287 -15.42 -1.33 28.27
CA ASN A 287 -14.72 -1.52 29.54
C ASN A 287 -14.13 -0.24 30.14
N GLN A 288 -14.09 0.86 29.38
CA GLN A 288 -13.43 2.11 29.78
C GLN A 288 -11.97 1.89 30.23
N GLY A 289 -11.26 1.00 29.53
CA GLY A 289 -9.89 0.61 29.81
C GLY A 289 -8.84 1.60 29.29
N SER A 290 -7.57 1.16 29.27
CA SER A 290 -6.44 2.01 28.89
C SER A 290 -6.26 2.12 27.37
N TRP A 291 -5.96 3.33 26.90
CA TRP A 291 -5.54 3.58 25.51
C TRP A 291 -4.26 2.81 25.13
N VAL A 292 -3.41 2.49 26.12
CA VAL A 292 -2.21 1.66 25.91
C VAL A 292 -2.62 0.25 25.54
N ASP A 293 -3.52 -0.38 26.29
CA ASP A 293 -4.00 -1.75 26.01
C ASP A 293 -4.73 -1.81 24.67
N ALA A 294 -5.55 -0.80 24.36
CA ALA A 294 -6.19 -0.68 23.06
C ALA A 294 -5.17 -0.58 21.92
N THR A 295 -4.07 0.16 22.11
CA THR A 295 -2.97 0.27 21.13
C THR A 295 -2.23 -1.06 20.96
N VAL A 296 -1.94 -1.77 22.05
CA VAL A 296 -1.29 -3.09 22.04
C VAL A 296 -2.14 -4.13 21.30
N GLN A 297 -3.45 -4.16 21.54
CA GLN A 297 -4.36 -5.06 20.80
C GLN A 297 -4.49 -4.65 19.33
N SER A 298 -4.46 -3.35 19.05
CA SER A 298 -4.48 -2.82 17.69
C SER A 298 -3.26 -3.27 16.88
N THR A 299 -2.08 -3.34 17.49
CA THR A 299 -0.89 -3.88 16.83
C THR A 299 -0.90 -5.40 16.75
N PHE A 300 -1.46 -6.09 17.75
CA PHE A 300 -1.67 -7.54 17.71
C PHE A 300 -2.60 -7.99 16.58
N ALA A 301 -3.49 -7.11 16.10
CA ALA A 301 -4.36 -7.36 14.94
C ALA A 301 -3.59 -7.81 13.68
N ALA A 302 -2.31 -7.43 13.54
CA ALA A 302 -1.46 -7.88 12.44
C ALA A 302 -1.29 -9.41 12.40
N PHE A 303 -1.22 -10.06 13.56
CA PHE A 303 -1.15 -11.52 13.69
C PHE A 303 -2.42 -12.19 13.16
N TRP A 304 -3.60 -11.72 13.60
CA TRP A 304 -4.88 -12.28 13.18
C TRP A 304 -5.15 -12.08 11.69
N GLY A 305 -4.79 -10.92 11.15
CA GLY A 305 -4.82 -10.70 9.70
C GLY A 305 -3.94 -11.71 8.96
N ALA A 306 -2.69 -11.87 9.39
CA ALA A 306 -1.76 -12.79 8.72
C ALA A 306 -2.25 -14.24 8.80
N LEU A 307 -2.79 -14.67 9.93
CA LEU A 307 -3.38 -16.00 10.11
C LEU A 307 -4.56 -16.22 9.17
N ALA A 308 -5.46 -15.24 9.04
CA ALA A 308 -6.58 -15.32 8.08
C ALA A 308 -6.08 -15.42 6.63
N GLY A 309 -5.05 -14.66 6.26
CA GLY A 309 -4.39 -14.77 4.96
C GLY A 309 -3.83 -16.18 4.71
N ILE A 310 -3.17 -16.78 5.70
CA ILE A 310 -2.64 -18.15 5.61
C ILE A 310 -3.78 -19.16 5.40
N VAL A 311 -4.86 -19.05 6.18
CA VAL A 311 -6.03 -19.93 6.06
C VAL A 311 -6.63 -19.86 4.65
N VAL A 312 -6.78 -18.66 4.08
CA VAL A 312 -7.26 -18.48 2.70
C VAL A 312 -6.36 -19.19 1.70
N LEU A 313 -5.04 -19.03 1.81
CA LEU A 313 -4.10 -19.66 0.87
C LEU A 313 -4.08 -21.18 0.99
N ILE A 314 -4.08 -21.71 2.22
CA ILE A 314 -4.16 -23.16 2.46
C ILE A 314 -5.47 -23.71 1.88
N TYR A 315 -6.59 -23.02 2.09
CA TYR A 315 -7.88 -23.40 1.52
C TYR A 315 -7.84 -23.40 -0.02
N CYS A 316 -7.25 -22.37 -0.65
CA CYS A 316 -7.11 -22.31 -2.10
C CYS A 316 -6.22 -23.44 -2.65
N ILE A 317 -5.09 -23.75 -1.98
CA ILE A 317 -4.20 -24.85 -2.34
C ILE A 317 -4.94 -26.18 -2.22
N PHE A 318 -5.68 -26.39 -1.13
CA PHE A 318 -6.46 -27.60 -0.90
C PHE A 318 -7.57 -27.79 -1.93
N ARG A 319 -8.30 -26.73 -2.28
CA ARG A 319 -9.35 -26.77 -3.32
C ARG A 319 -8.78 -27.09 -4.71
N ARG A 320 -7.50 -26.80 -4.94
CA ARG A 320 -6.77 -27.10 -6.18
C ARG A 320 -5.86 -28.33 -6.05
N ARG A 321 -6.08 -29.19 -5.04
CA ARG A 321 -5.24 -30.38 -4.82
C ARG A 321 -5.19 -31.29 -6.05
N ASP A 322 -6.29 -31.42 -6.79
CA ASP A 322 -6.36 -32.31 -7.95
C ASP A 322 -5.49 -31.78 -9.11
N PHE A 323 -5.41 -30.46 -9.26
CA PHE A 323 -4.49 -29.81 -10.20
C PHE A 323 -3.03 -30.10 -9.83
N PHE A 324 -2.65 -29.87 -8.57
CA PHE A 324 -1.28 -30.13 -8.12
C PHE A 324 -0.92 -31.62 -8.15
N LYS A 325 -1.89 -32.51 -7.90
CA LYS A 325 -1.69 -33.96 -7.95
C LYS A 325 -1.47 -34.44 -9.38
N ARG A 326 -2.25 -33.97 -10.36
CA ARG A 326 -2.06 -34.30 -11.79
C ARG A 326 -0.69 -33.87 -12.28
N GLN A 327 -0.23 -32.68 -11.86
CA GLN A 327 1.12 -32.23 -12.16
C GLN A 327 2.18 -33.14 -11.54
N GLU A 328 2.03 -33.53 -10.27
CA GLU A 328 2.96 -34.46 -9.61
C GLU A 328 3.02 -35.82 -10.33
N GLU A 329 1.89 -36.34 -10.83
CA GLU A 329 1.82 -37.57 -11.63
C GLU A 329 2.54 -37.46 -13.00
N GLN A 330 2.67 -36.25 -13.54
CA GLN A 330 3.36 -35.94 -14.79
C GLN A 330 4.81 -35.47 -14.58
N SER A 331 5.33 -35.53 -13.34
CA SER A 331 6.67 -35.04 -13.03
C SER A 331 7.74 -35.87 -13.72
N THR A 332 8.66 -35.19 -14.41
CA THR A 332 9.88 -35.83 -14.90
C THR A 332 10.77 -36.20 -13.70
N GLN A 333 11.47 -37.34 -13.76
CA GLN A 333 12.45 -37.72 -12.74
C GLN A 333 13.75 -36.91 -12.91
N VAL A 334 14.25 -36.36 -11.82
CA VAL A 334 15.46 -35.51 -11.81
C VAL A 334 16.33 -35.84 -10.61
N GLU A 335 17.63 -35.57 -10.73
CA GLU A 335 18.59 -35.58 -9.62
C GLU A 335 18.16 -34.67 -8.45
N ASP A 336 18.57 -35.06 -7.24
CA ASP A 336 18.23 -34.37 -6.00
C ASP A 336 18.91 -32.99 -5.93
N VAL A 337 18.18 -31.93 -6.28
CA VAL A 337 18.69 -30.56 -6.20
C VAL A 337 18.65 -30.08 -4.75
N ASP A 338 19.78 -29.59 -4.23
CA ASP A 338 19.81 -28.90 -2.93
C ASP A 338 19.09 -27.54 -3.02
N THR A 339 17.77 -27.64 -2.94
CA THR A 339 16.83 -26.54 -3.06
C THR A 339 17.04 -25.51 -1.94
N ARG A 340 17.52 -25.94 -0.76
CA ARG A 340 17.82 -25.04 0.35
C ARG A 340 19.04 -24.17 0.04
N GLN A 341 20.12 -24.75 -0.46
CA GLN A 341 21.30 -24.00 -0.87
C GLN A 341 20.99 -23.06 -2.04
N LEU A 342 20.19 -23.51 -3.01
CA LEU A 342 19.77 -22.69 -4.15
C LEU A 342 18.96 -21.46 -3.69
N MET A 343 17.97 -21.67 -2.81
CA MET A 343 17.19 -20.58 -2.23
C MET A 343 18.05 -19.62 -1.41
N LEU A 344 18.97 -20.12 -0.57
CA LEU A 344 19.87 -19.26 0.22
C LEU A 344 20.79 -18.43 -0.68
N ARG A 345 21.28 -19.04 -1.77
CA ARG A 345 22.10 -18.34 -2.77
C ARG A 345 21.32 -17.23 -3.45
N MET A 346 20.08 -17.49 -3.87
CA MET A 346 19.20 -16.49 -4.51
C MET A 346 18.75 -15.42 -3.52
N ALA A 347 18.42 -15.78 -2.28
CA ALA A 347 18.07 -14.82 -1.23
C ALA A 347 19.22 -13.86 -0.95
N ARG A 348 20.47 -14.35 -0.94
CA ARG A 348 21.67 -13.51 -0.83
C ARG A 348 21.81 -12.53 -1.99
N GLN A 349 21.37 -12.91 -3.20
CA GLN A 349 21.33 -12.01 -4.35
C GLN A 349 20.22 -10.95 -4.24
N SER A 350 19.15 -11.23 -3.49
CA SER A 350 18.08 -10.25 -3.21
C SER A 350 18.46 -9.24 -2.13
N VAL A 351 19.46 -9.52 -1.28
CA VAL A 351 19.88 -8.61 -0.18
C VAL A 351 20.08 -7.16 -0.63
N PRO A 352 20.82 -6.85 -1.72
CA PRO A 352 21.02 -5.47 -2.14
C PRO A 352 19.74 -4.76 -2.62
N VAL A 353 18.79 -5.52 -3.21
CA VAL A 353 17.47 -5.03 -3.61
C VAL A 353 16.68 -4.60 -2.37
N ILE A 354 16.68 -5.45 -1.34
CA ILE A 354 15.96 -5.21 -0.08
C ILE A 354 16.59 -4.04 0.68
N LEU A 355 17.92 -3.99 0.76
CA LEU A 355 18.63 -2.86 1.37
C LEU A 355 18.33 -1.55 0.62
N GLY A 356 18.30 -1.56 -0.71
CA GLY A 356 17.83 -0.40 -1.47
C GLY A 356 16.39 -0.03 -1.12
N GLY A 357 15.48 -1.01 -1.10
CA GLY A 357 14.07 -0.80 -0.73
C GLY A 357 13.85 -0.39 0.72
N SER A 358 14.82 -0.62 1.61
CA SER A 358 14.69 -0.37 3.04
C SER A 358 14.99 1.06 3.47
N ALA A 359 15.51 1.90 2.56
CA ALA A 359 16.01 3.23 2.92
C ALA A 359 14.99 4.06 3.70
N ILE A 360 13.71 4.05 3.28
CA ILE A 360 12.66 4.82 3.94
C ILE A 360 12.42 4.30 5.37
N ALA A 361 12.33 2.99 5.56
CA ALA A 361 12.12 2.38 6.87
C ALA A 361 13.32 2.59 7.81
N LEU A 362 14.54 2.46 7.30
CA LEU A 362 15.76 2.70 8.08
C LEU A 362 15.88 4.17 8.51
N VAL A 363 15.53 5.12 7.63
CA VAL A 363 15.52 6.54 7.97
C VAL A 363 14.44 6.87 9.00
N GLN A 364 13.26 6.26 8.90
CA GLN A 364 12.21 6.39 9.92
C GLN A 364 12.64 5.78 11.27
N LEU A 365 13.41 4.69 11.25
CA LEU A 365 13.99 4.13 12.46
C LEU A 365 15.02 5.09 13.10
N ILE A 366 15.84 5.76 12.28
CA ILE A 366 16.74 6.81 12.75
C ILE A 366 15.93 7.94 13.40
N ASP A 367 14.83 8.38 12.79
CA ASP A 367 13.96 9.41 13.35
C ASP A 367 13.44 8.99 14.74
N GLN A 368 12.97 7.76 14.87
CA GLN A 368 12.49 7.22 16.15
C GLN A 368 13.54 7.26 17.26
N TYR A 369 14.78 6.84 16.98
CA TYR A 369 15.83 6.75 18.00
C TYR A 369 16.53 8.08 18.29
N THR A 370 16.46 9.04 17.36
CA THR A 370 17.19 10.32 17.48
C THR A 370 16.31 11.46 17.94
N PHE A 371 15.08 11.59 17.42
CA PHE A 371 14.26 12.78 17.60
C PHE A 371 13.99 13.08 19.08
N GLY A 372 13.49 12.10 19.84
CA GLY A 372 13.18 12.28 21.26
C GLY A 372 14.42 12.57 22.11
N ASN A 373 15.59 12.05 21.73
CA ASN A 373 16.85 12.32 22.44
C ASN A 373 17.36 13.73 22.15
N ILE A 374 17.34 14.16 20.89
CA ILE A 374 17.75 15.50 20.49
C ILE A 374 16.88 16.54 21.17
N MET A 375 15.55 16.39 21.10
CA MET A 375 14.62 17.35 21.70
C MET A 375 14.80 17.44 23.22
N ARG A 376 14.88 16.30 23.93
CA ARG A 376 15.08 16.33 25.40
C ARG A 376 16.42 16.90 25.83
N THR A 377 17.46 16.77 25.01
CA THR A 377 18.83 17.21 25.38
C THR A 377 19.03 18.70 25.15
N PHE A 378 18.46 19.24 24.06
CA PHE A 378 18.78 20.58 23.59
C PHE A 378 17.62 21.59 23.69
N THR A 379 16.44 21.15 24.13
CA THR A 379 15.26 22.02 24.26
C THR A 379 14.59 21.82 25.62
N SER A 380 13.71 22.75 26.00
CA SER A 380 12.90 22.68 27.22
C SER A 380 11.49 22.12 27.00
N PHE A 381 11.23 21.48 25.86
CA PHE A 381 9.90 20.93 25.56
C PHE A 381 9.54 19.78 26.52
N GLY A 382 8.27 19.72 26.90
CA GLY A 382 7.76 18.63 27.72
C GLY A 382 7.73 17.31 26.97
N THR A 383 7.79 16.19 27.69
CA THR A 383 7.70 14.84 27.10
C THR A 383 6.44 14.68 26.24
N LEU A 384 5.32 15.27 26.66
CA LEU A 384 4.05 15.20 25.92
C LEU A 384 4.11 15.93 24.58
N ASP A 385 4.76 17.10 24.53
CA ASP A 385 4.91 17.88 23.30
C ASP A 385 5.79 17.13 22.31
N ILE A 386 6.91 16.59 22.78
CA ILE A 386 7.84 15.78 21.97
C ILE A 386 7.11 14.55 21.42
N GLN A 387 6.32 13.84 22.24
CA GLN A 387 5.53 12.71 21.77
C GLN A 387 4.46 13.12 20.74
N THR A 388 3.82 14.28 20.92
CA THR A 388 2.81 14.82 20.00
C THR A 388 3.43 15.14 18.65
N MET A 389 4.57 15.80 18.64
CA MET A 389 5.30 16.13 17.41
C MET A 389 5.77 14.86 16.69
N TYR A 390 6.28 13.88 17.44
CA TYR A 390 6.64 12.59 16.89
C TYR A 390 5.43 11.88 16.26
N ALA A 391 4.28 11.86 16.94
CA ALA A 391 3.04 11.31 16.38
C ALA A 391 2.64 11.99 15.07
N GLN A 392 2.69 13.33 15.04
CA GLN A 392 2.29 14.12 13.88
C GLN A 392 3.14 13.80 12.63
N PHE A 393 4.47 13.68 12.73
CA PHE A 393 5.31 13.42 11.56
C PHE A 393 5.51 11.91 11.29
N ALA A 394 5.73 11.09 12.32
CA ALA A 394 6.11 9.69 12.16
C ALA A 394 4.91 8.76 11.93
N PHE A 395 3.72 9.15 12.40
CA PHE A 395 2.49 8.40 12.16
C PHE A 395 1.50 9.18 11.31
N ASN A 396 1.00 10.31 11.81
CA ASN A 396 -0.20 10.96 11.27
C ASN A 396 0.01 11.37 9.80
N SER A 397 1.07 12.11 9.56
CA SER A 397 1.43 12.58 8.22
C SER A 397 2.00 11.46 7.36
N ASN A 398 2.83 10.58 7.95
CA ASN A 398 3.44 9.46 7.23
C ASN A 398 2.39 8.53 6.60
N LYS A 399 1.33 8.17 7.34
CA LYS A 399 0.24 7.31 6.84
C LYS A 399 -0.43 7.89 5.60
N LEU A 400 -0.67 9.20 5.58
CA LEU A 400 -1.29 9.89 4.46
C LEU A 400 -0.33 10.03 3.28
N VAL A 401 0.92 10.42 3.55
CA VAL A 401 1.97 10.57 2.53
C VAL A 401 2.29 9.25 1.84
N MET A 402 2.29 8.14 2.57
CA MET A 402 2.50 6.82 1.98
C MET A 402 1.41 6.44 0.97
N LEU A 403 0.19 6.98 1.04
CA LEU A 403 -0.81 6.78 0.00
C LEU A 403 -0.35 7.36 -1.34
N THR A 404 0.20 8.58 -1.33
CA THR A 404 0.76 9.24 -2.52
C THR A 404 2.02 8.53 -3.01
N VAL A 405 2.97 8.23 -2.12
CA VAL A 405 4.19 7.50 -2.49
C VAL A 405 3.86 6.12 -3.09
N SER A 406 2.78 5.49 -2.65
CA SER A 406 2.34 4.20 -3.20
C SER A 406 1.94 4.25 -4.67
N LEU A 407 1.50 5.42 -5.17
CA LEU A 407 1.27 5.66 -6.60
C LEU A 407 2.60 5.63 -7.36
N ALA A 408 3.64 6.31 -6.86
CA ALA A 408 4.98 6.25 -7.45
C ALA A 408 5.55 4.83 -7.47
N VAL A 409 5.32 4.04 -6.42
CA VAL A 409 5.72 2.62 -6.41
C VAL A 409 5.04 1.83 -7.52
N GLY A 410 3.73 2.02 -7.73
CA GLY A 410 3.02 1.37 -8.82
C GLY A 410 3.56 1.75 -10.22
N LEU A 411 3.97 3.00 -10.41
CA LEU A 411 4.63 3.45 -11.64
C LEU A 411 6.06 2.89 -11.79
N ALA A 412 6.79 2.76 -10.68
CA ALA A 412 8.12 2.17 -10.67
C ALA A 412 8.07 0.68 -11.07
N GLU A 413 7.03 -0.04 -10.63
CA GLU A 413 6.80 -1.44 -10.99
C GLU A 413 6.53 -1.64 -12.49
N THR A 414 5.87 -0.69 -13.17
CA THR A 414 5.64 -0.77 -14.61
C THR A 414 6.86 -0.39 -15.45
N ALA A 415 7.75 0.45 -14.92
CA ALA A 415 9.00 0.81 -15.57
C ALA A 415 10.03 -0.33 -15.59
N LEU A 416 9.99 -1.22 -14.58
CA LEU A 416 11.01 -2.25 -14.38
C LEU A 416 11.12 -3.27 -15.54
N PRO A 417 10.02 -3.86 -16.07
CA PRO A 417 10.10 -4.79 -17.19
C PRO A 417 10.56 -4.12 -18.49
N LEU A 418 10.14 -2.87 -18.72
CA LEU A 418 10.52 -2.08 -19.90
C LEU A 418 12.03 -1.82 -19.91
N LEU A 419 12.60 -1.51 -18.74
CA LEU A 419 14.03 -1.27 -18.58
C LEU A 419 14.85 -2.56 -18.65
N ALA A 420 14.33 -3.65 -18.08
CA ALA A 420 15.00 -4.95 -18.14
C ALA A 420 15.14 -5.44 -19.60
N ARG A 421 14.11 -5.27 -20.44
CA ARG A 421 14.18 -5.57 -21.88
C ARG A 421 15.15 -4.65 -22.63
N ALA A 422 15.12 -3.34 -22.35
CA ALA A 422 16.06 -2.39 -22.96
C ALA A 422 17.53 -2.68 -22.59
N ARG A 423 17.76 -3.27 -21.42
CA ARG A 423 19.10 -3.71 -21.00
C ARG A 423 19.61 -4.88 -21.84
N GLU A 424 18.73 -5.79 -22.28
CA GLU A 424 19.12 -6.96 -23.09
C GLU A 424 19.61 -6.55 -24.48
N THR A 425 19.02 -5.50 -25.07
CA THR A 425 19.48 -4.94 -26.34
C THR A 425 20.75 -4.10 -26.19
N GLY A 426 21.06 -3.61 -24.98
CA GLY A 426 22.28 -2.85 -24.68
C GLY A 426 22.31 -1.44 -25.29
N ASP A 427 21.21 -0.99 -25.89
CA ASP A 427 21.11 0.29 -26.56
C ASP A 427 20.96 1.43 -25.53
N ARG A 428 21.97 2.30 -25.49
CA ARG A 428 22.02 3.43 -24.55
C ARG A 428 20.92 4.45 -24.83
N GLU A 429 20.54 4.66 -26.09
CA GLU A 429 19.52 5.63 -26.48
C GLU A 429 18.16 5.15 -25.99
N VAL A 430 17.85 3.86 -26.20
CA VAL A 430 16.62 3.26 -25.68
C VAL A 430 16.58 3.34 -24.15
N ILE A 431 17.69 3.05 -23.46
CA ILE A 431 17.75 3.15 -21.99
C ILE A 431 17.52 4.61 -21.53
N SER A 432 18.16 5.58 -22.19
CA SER A 432 17.97 7.01 -21.94
C SER A 432 16.50 7.40 -22.06
N ASP A 433 15.83 7.02 -23.16
CA ASP A 433 14.42 7.31 -23.40
C ASP A 433 13.52 6.70 -22.33
N ARG A 434 13.79 5.46 -21.90
CA ARG A 434 13.01 4.81 -20.85
C ARG A 434 13.22 5.49 -19.49
N ILE A 435 14.42 5.94 -19.16
CA ILE A 435 14.68 6.70 -17.93
C ILE A 435 13.94 8.04 -17.98
N THR A 436 14.06 8.78 -19.09
CA THR A 436 13.36 10.05 -19.30
C THR A 436 11.85 9.88 -19.22
N TYR A 437 11.29 8.84 -19.83
CA TYR A 437 9.87 8.51 -19.74
C TYR A 437 9.43 8.20 -18.30
N ALA A 438 10.20 7.39 -17.55
CA ALA A 438 9.90 7.09 -16.15
C ALA A 438 9.89 8.37 -15.28
N MET A 439 10.82 9.29 -15.52
CA MET A 439 10.90 10.58 -14.82
C MET A 439 9.73 11.51 -15.17
N LYS A 440 9.31 11.55 -16.44
CA LYS A 440 8.10 12.27 -16.90
C LYS A 440 6.85 11.72 -16.21
N LEU A 441 6.66 10.41 -16.24
CA LEU A 441 5.50 9.72 -15.67
C LEU A 441 5.41 9.93 -14.14
N LEU A 442 6.55 9.82 -13.45
CA LEU A 442 6.65 10.13 -12.02
C LEU A 442 6.20 11.57 -11.74
N SER A 443 6.79 12.54 -12.44
CA SER A 443 6.52 13.96 -12.21
C SER A 443 5.06 14.29 -12.50
N PHE A 444 4.51 13.68 -13.56
CA PHE A 444 3.13 13.84 -13.98
C PHE A 444 2.11 13.43 -12.90
N VAL A 445 2.44 12.45 -12.06
CA VAL A 445 1.55 11.96 -11.01
C VAL A 445 1.89 12.57 -9.64
N MET A 446 3.17 12.57 -9.26
CA MET A 446 3.58 12.92 -7.90
C MET A 446 3.50 14.42 -7.61
N VAL A 447 3.87 15.28 -8.56
CA VAL A 447 3.85 16.74 -8.36
C VAL A 447 2.44 17.25 -8.06
N PRO A 448 1.42 17.01 -8.91
CA PRO A 448 0.06 17.46 -8.62
C PRO A 448 -0.54 16.77 -7.40
N ALA A 449 -0.25 15.48 -7.16
CA ALA A 449 -0.76 14.78 -5.99
C ALA A 449 -0.21 15.33 -4.66
N ALA A 450 1.09 15.64 -4.60
CA ALA A 450 1.73 16.25 -3.45
C ALA A 450 1.21 17.68 -3.19
N LEU A 451 1.11 18.51 -4.23
CA LEU A 451 0.59 19.86 -4.11
C LEU A 451 -0.91 19.88 -3.76
N GLY A 452 -1.70 18.98 -4.36
CA GLY A 452 -3.10 18.80 -4.03
C GLY A 452 -3.29 18.41 -2.57
N MET A 453 -2.51 17.43 -2.07
CA MET A 453 -2.52 17.05 -0.65
C MET A 453 -2.13 18.20 0.26
N ALA A 454 -1.15 19.04 -0.11
CA ALA A 454 -0.78 20.21 0.66
C ALA A 454 -1.93 21.24 0.76
N VAL A 455 -2.71 21.42 -0.32
CA VAL A 455 -3.91 22.30 -0.33
C VAL A 455 -4.99 21.79 0.61
N ILE A 456 -5.26 20.48 0.59
CA ILE A 456 -6.29 19.86 1.44
C ILE A 456 -5.72 19.37 2.77
N ALA A 457 -4.52 19.76 3.17
CA ALA A 457 -3.88 19.21 4.36
C ALA A 457 -4.71 19.43 5.62
N GLN A 458 -5.29 20.61 5.82
CA GLN A 458 -6.15 20.89 6.97
C GLN A 458 -7.41 20.01 6.99
N PRO A 459 -8.25 19.98 5.94
CA PRO A 459 -9.45 19.13 5.96
C PRO A 459 -9.11 17.64 5.99
N LEU A 460 -8.02 17.23 5.33
CA LEU A 460 -7.54 15.86 5.39
C LEU A 460 -7.07 15.47 6.79
N TYR A 461 -6.35 16.36 7.49
CA TYR A 461 -5.93 16.12 8.85
C TYR A 461 -7.13 16.02 9.80
N LEU A 462 -8.14 16.88 9.68
CA LEU A 462 -9.38 16.82 10.49
C LEU A 462 -10.27 15.61 10.19
N LEU A 463 -10.25 15.09 8.96
CA LEU A 463 -11.00 13.88 8.63
C LEU A 463 -10.44 12.66 9.37
N PHE A 464 -9.12 12.52 9.37
CA PHE A 464 -8.42 11.36 9.94
C PHE A 464 -8.12 11.51 11.42
N TYR A 465 -7.78 12.72 11.85
CA TYR A 465 -7.32 13.06 13.19
C TYR A 465 -8.19 14.17 13.80
N ASN A 466 -8.02 14.42 15.10
CA ASN A 466 -8.82 15.41 15.81
C ASN A 466 -8.12 16.78 15.88
N THR A 467 -8.80 17.74 16.51
CA THR A 467 -8.40 19.16 16.56
C THR A 467 -7.23 19.49 17.49
N ASN A 468 -6.73 18.52 18.28
CA ASN A 468 -5.62 18.80 19.19
C ASN A 468 -4.35 19.09 18.39
N ASP A 469 -3.89 20.32 18.54
CA ASP A 469 -2.76 20.89 17.80
C ASP A 469 -2.93 20.81 16.27
N LEU A 470 -4.12 21.22 15.80
CA LEU A 470 -4.48 21.22 14.38
C LEU A 470 -3.50 22.02 13.53
N HIS A 471 -3.00 23.15 14.03
CA HIS A 471 -2.10 24.01 13.26
C HIS A 471 -0.79 23.30 12.95
N ASN A 472 -0.10 22.75 13.95
CA ASN A 472 1.15 22.02 13.73
C ASN A 472 0.91 20.74 12.95
N GLY A 473 -0.15 19.98 13.24
CA GLY A 473 -0.51 18.78 12.49
C GLY A 473 -0.73 19.05 11.00
N THR A 474 -1.43 20.15 10.68
CA THR A 474 -1.64 20.61 9.31
C THR A 474 -0.33 21.00 8.64
N LEU A 475 0.50 21.83 9.30
CA LEU A 475 1.78 22.27 8.76
C LEU A 475 2.70 21.08 8.48
N ILE A 476 2.85 20.17 9.45
CA ILE A 476 3.67 18.96 9.29
C ILE A 476 3.17 18.13 8.11
N LEU A 477 1.85 17.98 7.95
CA LEU A 477 1.29 17.28 6.79
C LEU A 477 1.61 17.99 5.47
N GLN A 478 1.51 19.32 5.39
CA GLN A 478 1.89 20.09 4.19
C GLN A 478 3.35 19.87 3.80
N TYR A 479 4.28 19.96 4.76
CA TYR A 479 5.70 19.69 4.52
C TYR A 479 5.95 18.22 4.15
N ALA A 480 5.25 17.28 4.78
CA ALA A 480 5.35 15.87 4.47
C ALA A 480 4.81 15.58 3.06
N SER A 481 3.77 16.27 2.59
CA SER A 481 3.25 16.17 1.23
C SER A 481 4.31 16.56 0.20
N ILE A 482 5.07 17.63 0.42
CA ILE A 482 6.19 18.01 -0.46
C ILE A 482 7.30 16.96 -0.41
N THR A 483 7.63 16.48 0.79
CA THR A 483 8.64 15.40 0.99
C THR A 483 8.26 14.12 0.23
N SER A 484 6.97 13.86 0.03
CA SER A 484 6.48 12.70 -0.72
C SER A 484 7.00 12.65 -2.16
N ILE A 485 7.23 13.80 -2.81
CA ILE A 485 7.79 13.86 -4.17
C ILE A 485 9.19 13.24 -4.18
N VAL A 486 10.02 13.61 -3.20
CA VAL A 486 11.39 13.11 -3.06
C VAL A 486 11.39 11.61 -2.76
N LEU A 487 10.51 11.16 -1.87
CA LEU A 487 10.37 9.73 -1.54
C LEU A 487 9.86 8.91 -2.74
N GLY A 488 8.89 9.43 -3.51
CA GLY A 488 8.42 8.78 -4.73
C GLY A 488 9.50 8.73 -5.80
N LEU A 489 10.27 9.80 -5.96
CA LEU A 489 11.42 9.85 -6.87
C LEU A 489 12.50 8.84 -6.48
N TYR A 490 12.77 8.68 -5.19
CA TYR A 490 13.67 7.62 -4.72
C TYR A 490 13.21 6.23 -5.16
N MET A 491 11.91 5.91 -5.03
CA MET A 491 11.39 4.59 -5.41
C MET A 491 11.53 4.34 -6.91
N VAL A 492 11.33 5.35 -7.75
CA VAL A 492 11.55 5.23 -9.20
C VAL A 492 13.03 5.07 -9.52
N VAL A 493 13.93 5.90 -8.95
CA VAL A 493 15.38 5.75 -9.14
C VAL A 493 15.86 4.38 -8.69
N LEU A 494 15.37 3.89 -7.56
CA LEU A 494 15.66 2.54 -7.07
C LEU A 494 15.25 1.47 -8.09
N ALA A 495 14.05 1.56 -8.65
CA ALA A 495 13.58 0.63 -9.68
C ALA A 495 14.42 0.70 -10.96
N LEU A 496 14.86 1.91 -11.37
CA LEU A 496 15.76 2.07 -12.51
C LEU A 496 17.08 1.32 -12.30
N TYR A 497 17.70 1.50 -11.13
CA TYR A 497 18.94 0.79 -10.77
C TYR A 497 18.73 -0.73 -10.70
N GLN A 498 17.58 -1.19 -10.22
CA GLN A 498 17.23 -2.61 -10.20
C GLN A 498 17.05 -3.18 -11.61
N GLY A 499 16.34 -2.47 -12.50
CA GLY A 499 16.14 -2.88 -13.90
C GLY A 499 17.44 -2.95 -14.70
N LEU A 500 18.36 -2.02 -14.43
CA LEU A 500 19.70 -2.01 -15.03
C LEU A 500 20.65 -3.03 -14.39
N GLY A 501 20.23 -3.75 -13.34
CA GLY A 501 21.04 -4.74 -12.63
C GLY A 501 22.17 -4.15 -11.78
N ARG A 502 22.14 -2.85 -11.47
CA ARG A 502 23.18 -2.13 -10.71
C ARG A 502 22.94 -2.18 -9.20
N LEU A 503 22.68 -3.39 -8.71
CA LEU A 503 22.26 -3.67 -7.34
C LEU A 503 23.29 -3.29 -6.26
N ARG A 504 24.58 -3.21 -6.60
CA ARG A 504 25.61 -2.75 -5.66
C ARG A 504 25.52 -1.25 -5.39
N GLU A 505 25.10 -0.50 -6.40
CA GLU A 505 25.04 0.96 -6.33
C GLU A 505 23.85 1.42 -5.48
N THR A 506 22.76 0.63 -5.41
CA THR A 506 21.62 0.90 -4.51
C THR A 506 22.02 0.84 -3.03
N VAL A 507 22.94 -0.06 -2.66
CA VAL A 507 23.47 -0.16 -1.29
C VAL A 507 24.40 1.01 -0.96
N LEU A 508 25.23 1.43 -1.91
CA LEU A 508 26.07 2.62 -1.74
C LEU A 508 25.22 3.89 -1.59
N LEU A 509 24.16 4.00 -2.40
CA LEU A 509 23.19 5.08 -2.32
C LEU A 509 22.51 5.15 -0.95
N LEU A 510 22.06 4.00 -0.42
CA LEU A 510 21.53 3.89 0.93
C LEU A 510 22.51 4.43 1.98
N GLY A 511 23.78 4.03 1.89
CA GLY A 511 24.82 4.48 2.81
C GLY A 511 24.99 6.01 2.81
N ILE A 512 24.96 6.63 1.62
CA ILE A 512 25.03 8.10 1.48
C ILE A 512 23.80 8.75 2.12
N ILE A 513 22.60 8.23 1.87
CA ILE A 513 21.35 8.76 2.43
C ILE A 513 21.38 8.68 3.95
N ILE A 514 21.76 7.53 4.53
CA ILE A 514 21.86 7.36 5.99
C ILE A 514 22.89 8.31 6.58
N PHE A 515 24.06 8.45 5.96
CA PHE A 515 25.10 9.36 6.44
C PHE A 515 24.63 10.82 6.42
N ALA A 516 24.07 11.27 5.28
CA ALA A 516 23.52 12.62 5.16
C ALA A 516 22.39 12.86 6.16
N LYS A 517 21.50 11.88 6.35
CA LYS A 517 20.42 11.92 7.33
C LYS A 517 20.96 12.14 8.74
N LEU A 518 21.93 11.34 9.18
CA LEU A 518 22.52 11.46 10.51
C LEU A 518 23.21 12.82 10.71
N ALA A 519 23.92 13.31 9.70
CA ALA A 519 24.60 14.61 9.75
C ALA A 519 23.61 15.79 9.83
N LEU A 520 22.49 15.73 9.10
CA LEU A 520 21.51 16.79 9.01
C LEU A 520 20.43 16.74 10.10
N GLN A 521 20.22 15.57 10.72
CA GLN A 521 19.16 15.36 11.71
C GLN A 521 19.24 16.36 12.87
N VAL A 522 20.40 16.45 13.52
CA VAL A 522 20.58 17.32 14.70
C VAL A 522 20.29 18.79 14.36
N PRO A 523 20.99 19.46 13.42
CA PRO A 523 20.76 20.89 13.19
C PRO A 523 19.33 21.20 12.74
N LEU A 524 18.73 20.36 11.88
CA LEU A 524 17.37 20.60 11.39
C LEU A 524 16.31 20.34 12.45
N THR A 525 16.48 19.34 13.31
CA THR A 525 15.60 19.12 14.47
C THR A 525 15.69 20.29 15.45
N LEU A 526 16.86 20.91 15.65
CA LEU A 526 16.98 22.08 16.52
C LEU A 526 16.28 23.32 15.94
N TRP A 527 16.41 23.56 14.64
CA TRP A 527 15.83 24.76 14.00
C TRP A 527 14.33 24.63 13.72
N PHE A 528 13.86 23.45 13.35
CA PHE A 528 12.50 23.22 12.86
C PHE A 528 11.68 22.25 13.71
N ALA A 529 12.23 21.78 14.83
CA ALA A 529 11.58 20.87 15.77
C ALA A 529 10.96 19.66 15.04
N GLY A 530 9.62 19.51 15.07
CA GLY A 530 8.90 18.37 14.51
C GLY A 530 8.95 18.29 12.98
N MET A 531 9.22 19.40 12.29
CA MET A 531 9.45 19.43 10.85
C MET A 531 10.89 19.07 10.47
N GLY A 532 11.83 19.22 11.41
CA GLY A 532 13.25 18.96 11.21
C GLY A 532 13.57 17.54 10.69
N PRO A 533 13.02 16.47 11.28
CA PRO A 533 13.16 15.11 10.75
C PRO A 533 12.73 14.97 9.29
N LEU A 534 11.59 15.56 8.91
CA LEU A 534 11.08 15.52 7.54
C LEU A 534 12.01 16.24 6.57
N MET A 535 12.50 17.42 6.93
CA MET A 535 13.45 18.19 6.12
C MET A 535 14.78 17.46 5.96
N SER A 536 15.30 16.88 7.05
CA SER A 536 16.52 16.08 7.03
C SER A 536 16.37 14.86 6.12
N THR A 537 15.22 14.19 6.16
CA THR A 537 14.88 13.10 5.24
C THR A 537 14.83 13.60 3.80
N ALA A 538 14.09 14.67 3.51
CA ALA A 538 13.97 15.22 2.16
C ALA A 538 15.35 15.56 1.56
N ILE A 539 16.21 16.24 2.31
CA ILE A 539 17.54 16.65 1.85
C ILE A 539 18.45 15.43 1.69
N ALA A 540 18.46 14.49 2.64
CA ALA A 540 19.29 13.28 2.56
C ALA A 540 18.94 12.42 1.33
N PHE A 541 17.64 12.22 1.08
CA PHE A 541 17.18 11.51 -0.12
C PHE A 541 17.48 12.31 -1.39
N ALA A 542 17.30 13.64 -1.40
CA ALA A 542 17.61 14.48 -2.56
C ALA A 542 19.11 14.42 -2.93
N ILE A 543 20.02 14.42 -1.94
CA ILE A 543 21.46 14.24 -2.17
C ILE A 543 21.72 12.88 -2.83
N GLY A 544 21.15 11.81 -2.28
CA GLY A 544 21.27 10.47 -2.85
C GLY A 544 20.77 10.44 -4.30
N ILE A 545 19.53 10.87 -4.52
CA ILE A 545 18.89 10.92 -5.85
C ILE A 545 19.74 11.72 -6.84
N TYR A 546 20.23 12.89 -6.44
CA TYR A 546 21.07 13.73 -7.30
C TYR A 546 22.33 12.97 -7.77
N LEU A 547 23.03 12.31 -6.84
CA LEU A 547 24.22 11.53 -7.19
C LEU A 547 23.87 10.32 -8.07
N ALA A 548 22.74 9.67 -7.79
CA ALA A 548 22.26 8.54 -8.57
C ALA A 548 21.90 8.93 -10.01
N LEU A 549 21.16 10.04 -10.19
CA LEU A 549 20.80 10.56 -11.50
C LEU A 549 22.02 11.07 -12.25
N ARG A 550 22.94 11.79 -11.60
CA ARG A 550 24.19 12.24 -12.23
C ARG A 550 25.01 11.07 -12.78
N ARG A 551 25.06 9.95 -12.03
CA ARG A 551 25.75 8.74 -12.47
C ARG A 551 25.04 8.08 -13.66
N LEU A 552 23.71 7.97 -13.61
CA LEU A 552 22.92 7.47 -14.75
C LEU A 552 23.11 8.34 -16.00
N SER A 553 23.08 9.67 -15.87
CA SER A 553 23.29 10.58 -17.01
C SER A 553 24.66 10.43 -17.64
N ARG A 554 25.69 10.17 -16.85
CA ARG A 554 27.03 9.93 -17.37
C ARG A 554 27.15 8.57 -18.05
N ASP A 555 26.55 7.53 -17.47
CA ASP A 555 26.74 6.16 -17.94
C ASP A 555 25.87 5.81 -19.16
N TYR A 556 24.74 6.52 -19.35
CA TYR A 556 23.79 6.30 -20.46
C TYR A 556 23.53 7.55 -21.32
N GLU A 557 24.30 8.63 -21.13
CA GLU A 557 24.25 9.85 -21.96
C GLU A 557 22.83 10.44 -22.08
N ILE A 558 22.14 10.52 -20.94
CA ILE A 558 20.73 10.90 -20.89
C ILE A 558 20.52 12.35 -21.35
N ASP A 559 19.67 12.53 -22.37
CA ASP A 559 19.15 13.85 -22.74
C ASP A 559 17.98 14.25 -21.82
N TRP A 560 18.21 15.29 -21.03
CA TRP A 560 17.22 15.84 -20.10
C TRP A 560 16.30 16.88 -20.72
N GLU A 561 16.57 17.35 -21.94
CA GLU A 561 15.75 18.38 -22.59
C GLU A 561 14.26 17.98 -22.69
N PRO A 562 13.90 16.76 -23.15
CA PRO A 562 12.50 16.34 -23.23
C PRO A 562 11.84 16.28 -21.86
N PHE A 563 12.57 15.80 -20.84
CA PHE A 563 12.08 15.76 -19.46
C PHE A 563 11.83 17.18 -18.92
N ASN A 564 12.79 18.09 -19.09
CA ASN A 564 12.71 19.46 -18.56
C ASN A 564 11.53 20.22 -19.17
N LYS A 565 11.29 20.08 -20.48
CA LYS A 565 10.11 20.66 -21.15
C LYS A 565 8.80 20.15 -20.53
N SER A 566 8.67 18.82 -20.37
CA SER A 566 7.51 18.22 -19.70
C SER A 566 7.37 18.68 -18.25
N LEU A 567 8.47 18.74 -17.51
CA LEU A 567 8.49 19.13 -16.09
C LEU A 567 8.00 20.58 -15.90
N VAL A 568 8.42 21.51 -16.76
CA VAL A 568 7.94 22.90 -16.72
C VAL A 568 6.43 22.96 -16.93
N ILE A 569 5.90 22.22 -17.90
CA ILE A 569 4.44 22.14 -18.17
C ILE A 569 3.71 21.56 -16.96
N ILE A 570 4.23 20.46 -16.38
CA ILE A 570 3.66 19.82 -15.19
C ILE A 570 3.64 20.80 -14.01
N LEU A 571 4.76 21.46 -13.73
CA LEU A 571 4.88 22.42 -12.63
C LEU A 571 3.95 23.61 -12.82
N PHE A 572 3.88 24.15 -14.04
CA PHE A 572 3.00 25.27 -14.37
C PHE A 572 1.53 24.93 -14.09
N TRP A 573 1.01 23.81 -14.63
CA TRP A 573 -0.37 23.43 -14.41
C TRP A 573 -0.67 22.96 -12.99
N SER A 574 0.30 22.34 -12.32
CA SER A 574 0.16 21.97 -10.91
C SER A 574 0.14 23.21 -10.01
N LEU A 575 0.88 24.27 -10.36
CA LEU A 575 0.86 25.54 -9.64
C LEU A 575 -0.44 26.31 -9.89
N ILE A 576 -0.98 26.28 -11.11
CA ILE A 576 -2.33 26.83 -11.40
C ILE A 576 -3.38 26.08 -10.59
N MET A 577 -3.36 24.74 -10.61
CA MET A 577 -4.24 23.91 -9.79
C MET A 577 -4.12 24.32 -8.32
N PHE A 578 -2.90 24.42 -7.79
CA PHE A 578 -2.64 24.85 -6.40
C PHE A 578 -3.23 26.25 -6.11
N ALA A 579 -2.97 27.22 -6.99
CA ALA A 579 -3.42 28.60 -6.83
C ALA A 579 -4.95 28.74 -6.86
N VAL A 580 -5.66 27.89 -7.61
CA VAL A 580 -7.13 27.88 -7.68
C VAL A 580 -7.75 27.11 -6.51
N THR A 581 -7.17 25.96 -6.17
CA THR A 581 -7.75 25.06 -5.14
C THR A 581 -7.46 25.53 -3.72
N LEU A 582 -6.37 26.25 -3.47
CA LEU A 582 -6.04 26.80 -2.15
C LEU A 582 -7.12 27.77 -1.62
N PRO A 583 -7.50 28.85 -2.32
CA PRO A 583 -8.55 29.74 -1.84
C PRO A 583 -9.91 29.04 -1.78
N LEU A 584 -10.19 28.10 -2.69
CA LEU A 584 -11.41 27.28 -2.62
C LEU A 584 -11.45 26.44 -1.33
N SER A 585 -10.34 25.80 -0.97
CA SER A 585 -10.20 25.03 0.27
C SER A 585 -10.38 25.91 1.50
N MET A 586 -9.77 27.10 1.52
CA MET A 586 -9.92 28.06 2.61
C MET A 586 -11.34 28.58 2.74
N MET A 587 -12.00 28.92 1.63
CA MET A 587 -13.38 29.41 1.61
C MET A 587 -14.34 28.34 2.12
N LEU A 588 -14.23 27.10 1.60
CA LEU A 588 -15.09 26.00 2.03
C LEU A 588 -14.83 25.63 3.50
N SER A 589 -13.58 25.65 3.96
CA SER A 589 -13.25 25.38 5.36
C SER A 589 -13.72 26.49 6.33
N GLY A 590 -13.86 27.73 5.85
CA GLY A 590 -14.41 28.84 6.62
C GLY A 590 -15.94 28.82 6.72
N VAL A 591 -16.63 28.24 5.73
CA VAL A 591 -18.10 28.17 5.69
C VAL A 591 -18.63 26.87 6.29
N LEU A 592 -17.95 25.75 6.03
CA LEU A 592 -18.36 24.43 6.49
C LEU A 592 -17.75 24.11 7.86
N GLY A 593 -18.51 23.42 8.71
CA GLY A 593 -18.07 23.08 10.06
C GLY A 593 -16.92 22.06 10.11
N THR A 594 -16.34 21.87 11.30
CA THR A 594 -15.21 20.95 11.55
C THR A 594 -15.59 19.46 11.60
N GLY A 595 -16.85 19.11 11.37
CA GLY A 595 -17.32 17.73 11.41
C GLY A 595 -16.73 16.88 10.28
N LYS A 596 -16.39 15.61 10.57
CA LYS A 596 -15.70 14.71 9.63
C LYS A 596 -16.40 14.58 8.27
N LEU A 597 -17.74 14.52 8.23
CA LEU A 597 -18.50 14.48 6.99
C LEU A 597 -18.31 15.74 6.14
N MET A 598 -18.29 16.92 6.76
CA MET A 598 -18.04 18.19 6.07
C MET A 598 -16.62 18.23 5.51
N GLN A 599 -15.63 17.78 6.28
CA GLN A 599 -14.25 17.69 5.81
C GLN A 599 -14.09 16.74 4.62
N LEU A 600 -14.81 15.62 4.62
CA LEU A 600 -14.88 14.71 3.46
C LEU A 600 -15.46 15.40 2.22
N ILE A 601 -16.54 16.17 2.37
CA ILE A 601 -17.15 16.95 1.28
C ILE A 601 -16.15 17.96 0.72
N ILE A 602 -15.42 18.69 1.58
CA ILE A 602 -14.37 19.63 1.15
C ILE A 602 -13.32 18.91 0.32
N ILE A 603 -12.81 17.76 0.80
CA ILE A 603 -11.79 16.97 0.11
C ILE A 603 -12.29 16.52 -1.27
N ILE A 604 -13.53 16.04 -1.37
CA ILE A 604 -14.11 15.58 -2.64
C ILE A 604 -14.28 16.75 -3.62
N ILE A 605 -14.78 17.89 -3.17
CA ILE A 605 -15.00 19.07 -4.03
C ILE A 605 -13.66 19.65 -4.49
N VAL A 606 -12.77 19.97 -3.54
CA VAL A 606 -11.47 20.59 -3.83
C VAL A 606 -10.59 19.65 -4.64
N GLY A 607 -10.56 18.36 -4.28
CA GLY A 607 -9.84 17.32 -5.01
C GLY A 607 -10.41 17.10 -6.41
N GLY A 608 -11.73 17.08 -6.56
CA GLY A 608 -12.41 16.96 -7.86
C GLY A 608 -12.12 18.14 -8.78
N VAL A 609 -12.19 19.38 -8.27
CA VAL A 609 -11.81 20.59 -9.01
C VAL A 609 -10.33 20.56 -9.39
N GLY A 610 -9.44 20.20 -8.47
CA GLY A 610 -8.01 20.07 -8.75
C GLY A 610 -7.71 19.04 -9.84
N ALA A 611 -8.31 17.85 -9.74
CA ALA A 611 -8.19 16.79 -10.73
C ALA A 611 -8.75 17.20 -12.10
N ALA A 612 -9.86 17.95 -12.13
CA ALA A 612 -10.41 18.48 -13.37
C ALA A 612 -9.47 19.50 -14.02
N ILE A 613 -8.97 20.48 -13.25
CA ILE A 613 -8.03 21.51 -13.76
C ILE A 613 -6.78 20.85 -14.34
N TYR A 614 -6.11 20.02 -13.54
CA TYR A 614 -4.86 19.39 -13.97
C TYR A 614 -5.10 18.36 -15.08
N GLY A 615 -6.16 17.54 -14.97
CA GLY A 615 -6.48 16.51 -15.95
C GLY A 615 -6.85 17.07 -17.32
N ILE A 616 -7.69 18.12 -17.37
CA ILE A 616 -8.05 18.79 -18.62
C ILE A 616 -6.82 19.48 -19.23
N ALA A 617 -6.06 20.21 -18.41
CA ALA A 617 -4.85 20.89 -18.88
C ALA A 617 -3.78 19.93 -19.40
N ALA A 618 -3.58 18.80 -18.70
CA ALA A 618 -2.72 17.72 -19.14
C ALA A 618 -3.17 17.17 -20.50
N LEU A 619 -4.46 16.82 -20.64
CA LEU A 619 -5.00 16.26 -21.88
C LEU A 619 -4.92 17.21 -23.08
N LYS A 620 -4.91 18.53 -22.85
CA LYS A 620 -4.75 19.54 -23.91
C LYS A 620 -3.31 19.89 -24.26
N THR A 621 -2.34 19.41 -23.48
CA THR A 621 -0.92 19.62 -23.77
C THR A 621 -0.32 18.39 -24.46
N PRO A 622 0.77 18.56 -25.25
CA PRO A 622 1.48 17.42 -25.86
C PRO A 622 1.94 16.38 -24.83
N LEU A 623 2.08 16.81 -23.57
CA LEU A 623 2.39 16.01 -22.41
C LEU A 623 1.49 14.78 -22.24
N ALA A 624 0.18 14.88 -22.51
CA ALA A 624 -0.69 13.72 -22.35
C ALA A 624 -0.44 12.64 -23.39
N VAL A 625 -0.08 13.01 -24.62
CA VAL A 625 0.31 12.04 -25.66
C VAL A 625 1.65 11.40 -25.30
N ASP A 626 2.61 12.21 -24.84
CA ASP A 626 3.92 11.75 -24.40
C ASP A 626 3.86 10.75 -23.23
N VAL A 627 2.92 10.93 -22.29
CA VAL A 627 2.85 10.15 -21.04
C VAL A 627 1.83 9.02 -21.11
N LEU A 628 0.61 9.28 -21.61
CA LEU A 628 -0.52 8.35 -21.62
C LEU A 628 -0.69 7.65 -22.99
N GLY A 629 0.08 8.05 -24.01
CA GLY A 629 0.06 7.46 -25.34
C GLY A 629 -1.18 7.84 -26.18
N PRO A 630 -1.43 7.14 -27.30
CA PRO A 630 -2.44 7.52 -28.31
C PRO A 630 -3.89 7.54 -27.79
N ARG A 631 -4.16 6.89 -26.65
CA ARG A 631 -5.48 6.93 -26.01
C ARG A 631 -5.82 8.31 -25.44
N ALA A 632 -4.81 9.11 -25.08
CA ALA A 632 -5.01 10.49 -24.63
C ALA A 632 -5.60 11.37 -25.73
N GLU A 633 -5.21 11.20 -26.99
CA GLU A 633 -5.76 11.98 -28.10
C GLU A 633 -7.26 11.74 -28.28
N ARG A 634 -7.71 10.50 -28.09
CA ARG A 634 -9.15 10.15 -28.17
C ARG A 634 -9.94 10.73 -27.00
N LEU A 635 -9.34 10.80 -25.81
CA LEU A 635 -9.97 11.45 -24.65
C LEU A 635 -10.00 12.98 -24.82
N ALA A 636 -8.90 13.57 -25.30
CA ALA A 636 -8.80 15.01 -25.53
C ALA A 636 -9.86 15.50 -26.54
N LYS A 637 -10.09 14.74 -27.63
CA LYS A 637 -11.13 15.06 -28.63
C LYS A 637 -12.57 14.99 -28.10
N LYS A 638 -12.83 14.35 -26.96
CA LYS A 638 -14.17 14.24 -26.35
C LYS A 638 -14.45 15.32 -25.31
N LEU A 639 -13.44 16.08 -24.88
CA LEU A 639 -13.64 17.16 -23.94
C LEU A 639 -14.18 18.39 -24.70
N PRO A 640 -15.21 19.09 -24.19
CA PRO A 640 -15.62 20.35 -24.76
C PRO A 640 -14.47 21.37 -24.60
N PHE A 641 -14.26 22.16 -25.66
CA PHE A 641 -13.18 23.13 -25.90
C PHE A 641 -11.90 22.55 -26.51
#